data_AF-A0A1C7DGM0-F1
#
_entry.id   AF-A0A1C7DGM0-F1
#
_cell.length_a   1.000
_cell.length_b   1.000
_cell.length_c   1.000
_cell.angle_alpha   90.00
_cell.angle_beta   90.00
_cell.angle_gamma   90.00
#
_symmetry.space_group_name_H-M   'P 1'
#
loop_
_entity.id
_entity.type
_entity.pdbx_description
1 polymer ?
#
loop_
_entity_poly.entity_id
_entity_poly.type
_entity_poly.pdbx_seq_one_letter_code
_entity_poly.pdbx_strand_id
1 'polypeptide(L)'
;MKKKFGLNFFKPVESYSGSWSILEEKSRDWENMYRQRWSHDKVVRTTHGVNCTGSCSWKVFVKNGIITWENQQIDYPSCGPDMPEFEPRGCPRGATFSWYEYSPLRVKYPYMRGRLWRLWKAARASHSNPVDAWASIVEDPEKATFYKSARGKGGHIRVNWDDALELIAAQLIYTIQKYGPDRVAGFTPIPAMSMVSYASGARFISLLGGEMLSFYDWYADLPPASPQIWGEQTDVPESSDWYNAGYLMMWGSNVPMTRTPDAHFMTEVRYKGTKVVSVAPDYAENVKFADNWLAPHPGTDAALAQAMTHVILDEFYQQRQEPMFINYAKQFTDMPFMILLDPHEDTLKGGRFLRASDLGDTSQHAEWKPVIFDEVADKLIVPNGTMGQRWEEDKKWNLILENEDGSKVEPAMSVEGHQEEWKEIVFPYFDNQGNGVFKRVIPARKVQLADGTERYAATVYDLMMSQYGIIRIDSEHNAKGYDDETSHYTPAWQEKVTSVKASIVTQIAREFAQNSLDTGGRSMIIMGAGINHWFNSDTIYRAILNLVILTASQGVNGGGWAHYVGQEKCRPIEGWSSIAFAKDWQGPARLQNATSFFYFATEQWRYEESGTDALTSPLAEDVAYQHPADYNVLAARLGWLPSYPQFDKNSLLFAEEAAEKGAKTNKEIIDYAVEQVTSRKTKFAIEDPGAPENFPRTLFIWRSNLISSSAKGQEYFMKHLLGASDGLLAEPNVTEKPEEIVWREDVEGKLDLMVALDFRMTSTPLYADIVLPAATWYEKTDLSSTDMHPFVHPFNPAVNPLWESRSDWDIYAKLAEKFSEMAGTHLPGVYKDVVITPLAHDSISEISQPMGVVKDWAKGEIEAIPGKTMPNFSIVERDFTKIYDKYITLGPNLSIGKTGAHGVSFSVAEEYEELKHINGTHFDDSIKNGLPKIQTARQVADAMLNLSSATNGRVSQKAYIEAEKDTGVELRDISADRAAEKITFQSITVQPREVIPTPVFSGSNKMGRRYSPFTTNIERLVPFRTLTGRQHFYIDHEIFQQYGEALPIYKPTLPPMVFGKNDKKIKGGVDSLVLRYLTPHGKWNIHSTYQDNQHMLTLFRGGPTVWINNEDAKAHDIDDNAWLEVYNRNGVVTARAVVSHRMPRGTMFMYHAQDKHIQVPGSEITDTRGGSHNAPTRIHMKPTQMVGGYAQLSYGFNYYGPIGNQRDEYVAVRKMKEVDWLED
;
A
#
# COMPACT_ATOMS: atom_id res chain seq x y z
N MET A 1 33.97 45.66 39.11
CA MET A 1 33.71 47.12 39.24
C MET A 1 32.23 47.39 38.97
N LYS A 2 31.46 47.84 39.97
CA LYS A 2 30.06 48.27 39.81
C LYS A 2 30.05 49.58 39.00
N LYS A 3 29.49 49.60 37.79
CA LYS A 3 29.24 50.85 37.05
C LYS A 3 28.21 51.67 37.84
N LYS A 4 28.60 52.88 38.25
CA LYS A 4 27.70 53.92 38.77
C LYS A 4 26.56 54.10 37.78
N PHE A 5 25.31 53.90 38.21
CA PHE A 5 24.16 54.47 37.52
C PHE A 5 24.33 55.99 37.59
N GLY A 6 24.79 56.60 36.50
CA GLY A 6 24.74 58.07 36.39
C GLY A 6 23.29 58.53 36.49
N LEU A 7 23.07 59.75 37.01
CA LEU A 7 21.77 60.42 37.04
C LEU A 7 21.31 60.80 35.61
N ASN A 8 21.17 59.80 34.73
CA ASN A 8 20.72 59.96 33.35
C ASN A 8 19.21 60.22 33.27
N PHE A 9 18.48 60.16 34.40
CA PHE A 9 17.06 60.46 34.48
C PHE A 9 16.72 61.90 34.05
N PHE A 10 17.65 62.84 34.24
CA PHE A 10 17.46 64.26 33.89
C PHE A 10 18.07 64.65 32.53
N LYS A 11 18.51 63.69 31.70
CA LYS A 11 18.95 64.03 30.34
C LYS A 11 17.75 64.57 29.55
N PRO A 12 17.88 65.70 28.83
CA PRO A 12 16.84 66.18 27.94
C PRO A 12 16.44 65.07 26.95
N VAL A 13 15.15 64.79 26.88
CA VAL A 13 14.56 63.78 26.00
C VAL A 13 13.69 64.49 24.98
N GLU A 14 13.77 64.06 23.72
CA GLU A 14 12.96 64.63 22.67
C GLU A 14 11.49 64.23 22.87
N SER A 15 10.62 65.22 23.03
CA SER A 15 9.18 65.01 23.09
C SER A 15 8.55 65.35 21.76
N TYR A 16 7.70 64.46 21.25
CA TYR A 16 6.91 64.70 20.03
C TYR A 16 5.42 64.51 20.32
N SER A 17 4.57 64.93 19.38
CA SER A 17 3.10 64.92 19.52
C SER A 17 2.61 65.67 20.77
N GLY A 18 3.05 66.92 20.94
CA GLY A 18 2.55 67.80 22.00
C GLY A 18 2.83 67.33 23.44
N SER A 19 3.96 66.63 23.64
CA SER A 19 4.40 65.96 24.88
C SER A 19 3.73 64.64 25.24
N TRP A 20 2.95 64.02 24.34
CA TRP A 20 2.34 62.70 24.56
C TRP A 20 3.36 61.55 24.51
N SER A 21 4.45 61.72 23.77
CA SER A 21 5.47 60.69 23.60
C SER A 21 6.87 61.24 23.78
N ILE A 22 7.74 60.39 24.30
CA ILE A 22 9.12 60.72 24.62
C ILE A 22 10.01 59.69 23.94
N LEU A 23 11.02 60.15 23.21
CA LEU A 23 12.09 59.29 22.70
C LEU A 23 13.18 59.16 23.77
N GLU A 24 13.33 57.95 24.32
CA GLU A 24 14.33 57.67 25.36
C GLU A 24 15.41 56.69 24.89
N GLU A 25 16.67 57.09 25.02
CA GLU A 25 17.84 56.23 24.79
C GLU A 25 18.28 55.50 26.08
N LYS A 26 17.36 54.73 26.69
CA LYS A 26 17.68 53.86 27.83
C LYS A 26 18.37 52.58 27.37
N SER A 27 19.11 51.93 28.27
CA SER A 27 19.72 50.63 27.96
C SER A 27 18.63 49.61 27.64
N ARG A 28 18.79 48.94 26.49
CA ARG A 28 17.98 47.82 26.02
C ARG A 28 18.76 46.50 26.10
N ASP A 29 19.78 46.43 26.96
CA ASP A 29 20.67 45.26 27.08
C ASP A 29 19.93 43.98 27.50
N TRP A 30 18.80 44.10 28.19
CA TRP A 30 17.93 42.98 28.58
C TRP A 30 17.42 42.19 27.36
N GLU A 31 17.32 42.82 26.18
CA GLU A 31 16.94 42.15 24.93
C GLU A 31 17.94 41.06 24.51
N ASN A 32 19.20 41.15 24.98
CA ASN A 32 20.21 40.12 24.71
C ASN A 32 19.84 38.76 25.28
N MET A 33 18.98 38.69 26.31
CA MET A 33 18.45 37.42 26.81
C MET A 33 17.72 36.64 25.70
N TYR A 34 16.87 37.31 24.93
CA TYR A 34 16.14 36.69 23.82
C TYR A 34 17.03 36.45 22.60
N ARG A 35 17.93 37.39 22.28
CA ARG A 35 18.92 37.20 21.18
C ARG A 35 19.80 35.98 21.44
N GLN A 36 20.23 35.79 22.69
CA GLN A 36 21.03 34.64 23.10
C GLN A 36 20.22 33.35 23.17
N ARG A 37 18.90 33.39 23.38
CA ARG A 37 18.06 32.19 23.22
C ARG A 37 18.03 31.74 21.76
N TRP A 38 17.89 32.67 20.82
CA TRP A 38 17.81 32.39 19.38
C TRP A 38 19.14 31.97 18.75
N SER A 39 20.27 32.47 19.26
CA SER A 39 21.59 32.07 18.76
C SER A 39 21.80 30.56 18.89
N HIS A 40 22.57 29.99 17.98
CA HIS A 40 22.78 28.54 17.87
C HIS A 40 24.19 28.26 17.33
N ASP A 41 24.66 27.03 17.52
CA ASP A 41 26.01 26.60 17.15
C ASP A 41 26.08 26.25 15.67
N LYS A 42 25.07 25.54 15.17
CA LYS A 42 24.93 25.13 13.76
C LYS A 42 23.50 24.79 13.39
N VAL A 43 23.25 24.70 12.09
CA VAL A 43 21.99 24.25 11.48
C VAL A 43 22.28 23.07 10.57
N VAL A 44 21.47 22.02 10.63
CA VAL A 44 21.64 20.81 9.81
C VAL A 44 20.38 20.55 9.00
N ARG A 45 20.54 20.25 7.70
CA ARG A 45 19.46 19.81 6.83
C ARG A 45 19.14 18.34 7.11
N THR A 46 17.89 18.04 7.42
CA THR A 46 17.39 16.67 7.53
C THR A 46 15.88 16.64 7.25
N THR A 47 15.22 15.50 7.47
CA THR A 47 13.79 15.29 7.20
C THR A 47 13.20 14.33 8.24
N HIS A 48 11.95 13.92 8.04
CA HIS A 48 11.20 13.04 8.93
C HIS A 48 10.89 11.71 8.25
N GLY A 49 11.35 10.61 8.85
CA GLY A 49 11.11 9.24 8.37
C GLY A 49 9.78 8.70 8.88
N VAL A 50 8.68 9.37 8.51
CA VAL A 50 7.30 9.02 8.91
C VAL A 50 6.38 9.03 7.70
N ASN A 51 5.45 8.09 7.67
CA ASN A 51 4.53 7.86 6.55
C ASN A 51 3.46 8.97 6.48
N CYS A 52 3.82 10.13 5.94
CA CYS A 52 2.95 11.31 5.89
C CYS A 52 2.78 11.91 4.49
N THR A 53 3.49 11.39 3.49
CA THR A 53 3.69 11.96 2.14
C THR A 53 4.39 13.33 2.11
N GLY A 54 4.61 13.95 3.27
CA GLY A 54 5.12 15.31 3.32
C GLY A 54 6.55 15.47 2.79
N SER A 55 7.44 14.52 3.09
CA SER A 55 8.86 14.56 2.69
C SER A 55 9.48 15.97 2.81
N CYS A 56 9.23 16.63 3.95
CA CYS A 56 9.61 18.02 4.17
C CYS A 56 11.06 18.11 4.65
N SER A 57 11.85 19.04 4.10
CA SER A 57 13.22 19.31 4.48
C SER A 57 13.23 20.35 5.60
N TRP A 58 13.99 20.11 6.66
CA TRP A 58 14.03 20.92 7.87
C TRP A 58 15.44 21.42 8.17
N LYS A 59 15.50 22.59 8.79
CA LYS A 59 16.64 23.19 9.49
C LYS A 59 16.56 22.76 10.95
N VAL A 60 17.43 21.85 11.38
CA VAL A 60 17.54 21.44 12.78
C VAL A 60 18.64 22.23 13.46
N PHE A 61 18.29 22.89 14.56
CA PHE A 61 19.17 23.81 15.28
C PHE A 61 19.85 23.10 16.46
N VAL A 62 21.18 23.13 16.45
CA VAL A 62 22.00 22.65 17.56
C VAL A 62 22.49 23.84 18.36
N LYS A 63 22.29 23.82 19.67
CA LYS A 63 22.74 24.86 20.61
C LYS A 63 23.29 24.20 21.86
N ASN A 64 24.48 24.62 22.28
CA ASN A 64 25.24 23.98 23.37
C ASN A 64 25.43 22.46 23.13
N GLY A 65 25.64 22.06 21.88
CA GLY A 65 25.85 20.66 21.49
C GLY A 65 24.61 19.75 21.56
N ILE A 66 23.42 20.29 21.86
CA ILE A 66 22.15 19.54 21.86
C ILE A 66 21.19 20.05 20.79
N ILE A 67 20.31 19.17 20.31
CA ILE A 67 19.20 19.56 19.43
C ILE A 67 18.21 20.38 20.26
N THR A 68 17.68 21.48 19.70
CA THR A 68 16.80 22.37 20.47
C THR A 68 15.46 22.65 19.81
N TRP A 69 15.43 22.93 18.51
CA TRP A 69 14.20 23.12 17.73
C TRP A 69 14.49 22.94 16.23
N GLU A 70 13.44 22.99 15.43
CA GLU A 70 13.46 22.85 13.98
C GLU A 70 12.58 23.92 13.31
N ASN A 71 13.04 24.41 12.15
CA ASN A 71 12.23 25.21 11.23
C ASN A 71 12.27 24.55 9.85
N GLN A 72 11.31 24.84 8.98
CA GLN A 72 11.36 24.33 7.61
C GLN A 72 12.55 24.93 6.82
N GLN A 73 13.05 24.15 5.86
CA GLN A 73 13.83 24.68 4.76
C GLN A 73 12.90 25.35 3.75
N ILE A 74 13.43 26.34 3.02
CA ILE A 74 12.66 27.15 2.06
C ILE A 74 13.37 27.24 0.71
N ASP A 75 14.33 26.35 0.47
CA ASP A 75 15.24 26.42 -0.68
C ASP A 75 15.01 25.25 -1.66
N TYR A 76 13.78 24.76 -1.75
CA TYR A 76 13.41 23.82 -2.81
C TYR A 76 13.66 24.44 -4.20
N PRO A 77 14.04 23.64 -5.21
CA PRO A 77 14.09 24.11 -6.59
C PRO A 77 12.75 24.72 -7.00
N SER A 78 12.80 25.84 -7.75
CA SER A 78 11.62 26.62 -8.11
C SER A 78 10.68 25.85 -9.04
N CYS A 79 9.37 26.03 -8.85
CA CYS A 79 8.32 25.57 -9.76
C CYS A 79 8.28 26.38 -11.07
N GLY A 80 8.94 27.54 -11.14
CA GLY A 80 8.85 28.49 -12.25
C GLY A 80 7.96 29.69 -11.92
N PRO A 81 8.00 30.76 -12.75
CA PRO A 81 7.41 32.06 -12.40
C PRO A 81 5.86 32.08 -12.35
N ASP A 82 5.20 31.13 -13.00
CA ASP A 82 3.73 31.09 -13.13
C ASP A 82 3.05 30.12 -12.14
N MET A 83 3.82 29.56 -11.20
CA MET A 83 3.34 28.61 -10.21
C MET A 83 3.82 28.99 -8.81
N PRO A 84 3.02 28.71 -7.77
CA PRO A 84 3.48 28.85 -6.40
C PRO A 84 4.62 27.87 -6.10
N GLU A 85 5.48 28.26 -5.17
CA GLU A 85 6.63 27.45 -4.74
C GLU A 85 6.21 26.40 -3.72
N PHE A 86 7.00 25.32 -3.58
CA PHE A 86 6.76 24.32 -2.54
C PHE A 86 7.05 24.84 -1.12
N GLU A 87 7.82 25.91 -0.96
CA GLU A 87 8.18 26.42 0.36
C GLU A 87 6.95 26.98 1.10
N PRO A 88 6.86 26.86 2.44
CA PRO A 88 7.84 26.23 3.34
C PRO A 88 7.58 24.73 3.58
N ARG A 89 6.52 24.13 3.01
CA ARG A 89 5.99 22.81 3.42
C ARG A 89 5.84 22.73 4.97
N GLY A 90 6.07 21.55 5.53
CA GLY A 90 5.99 21.27 6.97
C GLY A 90 4.56 21.07 7.48
N CYS A 91 4.45 20.67 8.74
CA CYS A 91 3.17 20.45 9.42
C CYS A 91 3.36 20.58 10.93
N PRO A 92 2.28 20.74 11.73
CA PRO A 92 2.40 20.89 13.18
C PRO A 92 3.05 19.67 13.86
N ARG A 93 2.87 18.46 13.32
CA ARG A 93 3.53 17.26 13.85
C ARG A 93 5.04 17.36 13.71
N GLY A 94 5.52 17.60 12.49
CA GLY A 94 6.94 17.71 12.18
C GLY A 94 7.65 18.83 12.94
N ALA A 95 6.95 19.93 13.24
CA ALA A 95 7.49 21.05 14.03
C ALA A 95 7.69 20.74 15.53
N THR A 96 7.34 19.53 15.98
CA THR A 96 7.46 19.10 17.38
C THR A 96 8.34 17.87 17.56
N PHE A 97 9.02 17.42 16.50
CA PHE A 97 9.81 16.19 16.54
C PHE A 97 11.00 16.27 17.50
N SER A 98 11.66 17.44 17.61
CA SER A 98 12.79 17.65 18.53
C SER A 98 12.49 17.29 19.99
N TRP A 99 11.22 17.27 20.40
CA TRP A 99 10.80 16.81 21.72
C TRP A 99 11.26 15.37 22.02
N TYR A 100 11.21 14.47 21.03
CA TYR A 100 11.53 13.06 21.23
C TYR A 100 12.98 12.82 21.65
N GLU A 101 13.90 13.69 21.24
CA GLU A 101 15.34 13.51 21.44
C GLU A 101 15.71 13.23 22.89
N TYR A 102 15.04 13.95 23.81
CA TYR A 102 15.29 13.90 25.25
C TYR A 102 14.02 13.56 26.05
N SER A 103 12.95 13.15 25.37
CA SER A 103 11.68 12.80 25.99
C SER A 103 11.80 11.63 26.98
N PRO A 104 10.86 11.49 27.94
CA PRO A 104 10.79 10.32 28.81
C PRO A 104 10.52 9.00 28.05
N LEU A 105 10.00 9.08 26.82
CA LEU A 105 9.69 7.92 25.98
C LEU A 105 10.91 7.38 25.23
N ARG A 106 12.02 8.12 25.19
CA ARG A 106 13.21 7.78 24.42
C ARG A 106 13.77 6.42 24.82
N VAL A 107 13.91 5.50 23.87
CA VAL A 107 14.60 4.21 24.04
C VAL A 107 16.11 4.47 23.99
N LYS A 108 16.80 4.22 25.10
CA LYS A 108 18.21 4.61 25.32
C LYS A 108 19.21 3.46 25.20
N TYR A 109 18.76 2.25 25.51
CA TYR A 109 19.58 1.05 25.65
C TYR A 109 18.86 -0.13 25.01
N PRO A 110 19.57 -1.22 24.67
CA PRO A 110 18.94 -2.51 24.44
C PRO A 110 18.16 -2.94 25.69
N TYR A 111 16.90 -3.34 25.49
CA TYR A 111 16.05 -3.88 26.54
C TYR A 111 15.59 -5.28 26.19
N MET A 112 15.53 -6.16 27.19
CA MET A 112 14.97 -7.51 27.05
C MET A 112 13.92 -7.74 28.13
N ARG A 113 12.88 -8.52 27.81
CA ARG A 113 11.88 -8.96 28.80
C ARG A 113 12.59 -9.69 29.94
N GLY A 114 12.43 -9.22 31.17
CA GLY A 114 13.16 -9.76 32.32
C GLY A 114 12.86 -11.23 32.64
N ARG A 115 11.70 -11.75 32.21
CA ARG A 115 11.39 -13.19 32.27
C ARG A 115 12.26 -13.99 31.30
N LEU A 116 12.32 -13.56 30.04
CA LEU A 116 13.15 -14.19 29.02
C LEU A 116 14.64 -14.12 29.40
N TRP A 117 15.12 -12.96 29.85
CA TRP A 117 16.52 -12.81 30.27
C TRP A 117 16.94 -13.76 31.40
N ARG A 118 16.05 -14.02 32.36
CA ARG A 118 16.31 -14.98 33.45
C ARG A 118 16.45 -16.41 32.92
N LEU A 119 15.54 -16.81 32.02
CA LEU A 119 15.61 -18.11 31.36
C LEU A 119 16.89 -18.23 30.53
N TRP A 120 17.21 -17.20 29.75
CA TRP A 120 18.42 -17.15 28.92
C TRP A 120 19.69 -17.30 29.74
N LYS A 121 19.86 -16.53 30.83
CA LYS A 121 21.04 -16.66 31.69
C LYS A 121 21.15 -18.03 32.34
N ALA A 122 20.03 -18.60 32.78
CA ALA A 122 20.03 -19.94 33.35
C ALA A 122 20.43 -21.00 32.30
N ALA A 123 19.86 -20.91 31.10
CA ALA A 123 20.20 -21.78 29.99
C ALA A 123 21.67 -21.65 29.58
N ARG A 124 22.20 -20.41 29.46
CA ARG A 124 23.61 -20.16 29.16
C ARG A 124 24.57 -20.64 30.24
N ALA A 125 24.14 -20.73 31.49
CA ALA A 125 24.94 -21.32 32.56
C ALA A 125 25.01 -22.86 32.46
N SER A 126 24.00 -23.50 31.88
CA SER A 126 23.92 -24.97 31.74
C SER A 126 24.35 -25.47 30.35
N HIS A 127 24.33 -24.61 29.33
CA HIS A 127 24.66 -24.92 27.94
C HIS A 127 25.74 -23.95 27.44
N SER A 128 26.92 -24.48 27.11
CA SER A 128 28.01 -23.70 26.51
C SER A 128 27.67 -23.21 25.10
N ASN A 129 26.91 -24.01 24.34
CA ASN A 129 26.37 -23.65 23.04
C ASN A 129 25.10 -22.76 23.20
N PRO A 130 25.09 -21.52 22.67
CA PRO A 130 23.95 -20.62 22.78
C PRO A 130 22.71 -21.11 21.98
N VAL A 131 22.88 -21.89 20.91
CA VAL A 131 21.77 -22.46 20.13
C VAL A 131 21.02 -23.52 20.96
N ASP A 132 21.77 -24.39 21.65
CA ASP A 132 21.19 -25.39 22.57
C ASP A 132 20.53 -24.72 23.78
N ALA A 133 21.13 -23.62 24.27
CA ALA A 133 20.54 -22.81 25.34
C ALA A 133 19.16 -22.27 24.91
N TRP A 134 19.03 -21.75 23.68
CA TRP A 134 17.74 -21.31 23.16
C TRP A 134 16.76 -22.47 23.01
N ALA A 135 17.18 -23.59 22.43
CA ALA A 135 16.35 -24.80 22.29
C ALA A 135 15.76 -25.24 23.64
N SER A 136 16.57 -25.24 24.71
CA SER A 136 16.14 -25.59 26.08
C SER A 136 15.04 -24.69 26.67
N ILE A 137 14.80 -23.53 26.06
CA ILE A 137 13.77 -22.56 26.45
C ILE A 137 12.55 -22.71 25.55
N VAL A 138 12.74 -22.70 24.23
CA VAL A 138 11.62 -22.62 23.27
C VAL A 138 10.90 -23.96 23.08
N GLU A 139 11.60 -25.08 23.29
CA GLU A 139 11.01 -26.43 23.18
C GLU A 139 10.25 -26.85 24.45
N ASP A 140 10.44 -26.12 25.54
CA ASP A 140 9.77 -26.34 26.82
C ASP A 140 8.49 -25.47 26.87
N PRO A 141 7.29 -26.06 26.76
CA PRO A 141 6.05 -25.28 26.66
C PRO A 141 5.78 -24.39 27.88
N GLU A 142 6.21 -24.82 29.07
CA GLU A 142 6.04 -24.03 30.29
C GLU A 142 6.94 -22.79 30.26
N LYS A 143 8.21 -22.95 29.86
CA LYS A 143 9.13 -21.81 29.71
C LYS A 143 8.71 -20.87 28.60
N ALA A 144 8.28 -21.40 27.46
CA ALA A 144 7.78 -20.60 26.34
C ALA A 144 6.58 -19.75 26.78
N THR A 145 5.58 -20.37 27.39
CA THR A 145 4.39 -19.69 27.91
C THR A 145 4.76 -18.65 28.99
N PHE A 146 5.73 -18.96 29.84
CA PHE A 146 6.14 -18.09 30.95
C PHE A 146 6.63 -16.70 30.50
N TYR A 147 7.39 -16.60 29.41
CA TYR A 147 7.83 -15.31 28.89
C TYR A 147 6.83 -14.69 27.89
N LYS A 148 6.19 -15.49 27.04
CA LYS A 148 5.21 -15.00 26.04
C LYS A 148 4.02 -14.32 26.71
N SER A 149 3.47 -14.93 27.76
CA SER A 149 2.35 -14.36 28.56
C SER A 149 2.68 -13.08 29.33
N ALA A 150 3.96 -12.67 29.37
CA ALA A 150 4.42 -11.42 29.96
C ALA A 150 4.61 -10.28 28.95
N ARG A 151 4.40 -10.53 27.65
CA ARG A 151 4.36 -9.49 26.62
C ARG A 151 3.26 -8.47 26.98
N GLY A 152 3.59 -7.18 26.90
CA GLY A 152 2.66 -6.08 27.22
C GLY A 152 2.52 -5.73 28.71
N LYS A 153 3.17 -6.47 29.63
CA LYS A 153 3.03 -6.28 31.10
C LYS A 153 4.25 -5.60 31.76
N GLY A 154 5.02 -4.84 30.99
CA GLY A 154 6.27 -4.23 31.45
C GLY A 154 7.36 -5.25 31.82
N GLY A 155 8.25 -4.90 32.75
CA GLY A 155 9.32 -5.78 33.20
C GLY A 155 10.48 -5.96 32.22
N HIS A 156 10.64 -5.04 31.26
CA HIS A 156 11.87 -4.93 30.48
C HIS A 156 13.03 -4.48 31.36
N ILE A 157 14.20 -5.06 31.12
CA ILE A 157 15.44 -4.70 31.80
C ILE A 157 16.49 -4.30 30.77
N ARG A 158 17.38 -3.39 31.16
CA ARG A 158 18.55 -3.05 30.34
C ARG A 158 19.46 -4.26 30.21
N VAL A 159 19.86 -4.56 28.99
CA VAL A 159 20.92 -5.52 28.65
C VAL A 159 22.00 -4.82 27.83
N ASN A 160 23.15 -5.44 27.68
CA ASN A 160 24.17 -4.92 26.77
C ASN A 160 23.87 -5.37 25.32
N TRP A 161 24.52 -4.72 24.34
CA TRP A 161 24.32 -5.06 22.93
C TRP A 161 24.70 -6.50 22.58
N ASP A 162 25.82 -7.00 23.12
CA ASP A 162 26.32 -8.34 22.78
C ASP A 162 25.39 -9.45 23.29
N ASP A 163 24.82 -9.30 24.49
CA ASP A 163 23.83 -10.21 25.06
C ASP A 163 22.56 -10.27 24.20
N ALA A 164 22.07 -9.11 23.74
CA ALA A 164 20.89 -9.04 22.89
C ALA A 164 21.17 -9.67 21.52
N LEU A 165 22.31 -9.37 20.90
CA LEU A 165 22.70 -9.90 19.60
C LEU A 165 23.01 -11.41 19.64
N GLU A 166 23.65 -11.92 20.71
CA GLU A 166 23.89 -13.36 20.89
C GLU A 166 22.57 -14.14 20.96
N LEU A 167 21.59 -13.66 21.76
CA LEU A 167 20.28 -14.33 21.85
C LEU A 167 19.58 -14.32 20.50
N ILE A 168 19.50 -13.17 19.82
CA ILE A 168 18.83 -13.06 18.52
C ILE A 168 19.51 -14.01 17.51
N ALA A 169 20.85 -13.98 17.42
CA ALA A 169 21.57 -14.85 16.50
C ALA A 169 21.38 -16.34 16.81
N ALA A 170 21.41 -16.74 18.09
CA ALA A 170 21.15 -18.11 18.51
C ALA A 170 19.75 -18.60 18.11
N GLN A 171 18.74 -17.76 18.34
CA GLN A 171 17.35 -18.04 18.00
C GLN A 171 17.14 -18.16 16.48
N LEU A 172 17.77 -17.28 15.69
CA LEU A 172 17.71 -17.33 14.23
C LEU A 172 18.35 -18.61 13.68
N ILE A 173 19.54 -18.97 14.16
CA ILE A 173 20.23 -20.19 13.75
C ILE A 173 19.38 -21.41 14.07
N TYR A 174 18.85 -21.50 15.29
CA TYR A 174 17.94 -22.58 15.69
C TYR A 174 16.72 -22.69 14.75
N THR A 175 16.08 -21.55 14.46
CA THR A 175 14.90 -21.50 13.59
C THR A 175 15.21 -21.96 12.18
N ILE A 176 16.32 -21.49 11.60
CA ILE A 176 16.77 -21.86 10.26
C ILE A 176 17.08 -23.36 10.17
N GLN A 177 17.74 -23.93 11.19
CA GLN A 177 18.07 -25.36 11.23
C GLN A 177 16.81 -26.23 11.35
N LYS A 178 15.92 -25.89 12.29
CA LYS A 178 14.79 -26.76 12.64
C LYS A 178 13.58 -26.60 11.73
N TYR A 179 13.19 -25.36 11.43
CA TYR A 179 11.94 -25.04 10.74
C TYR A 179 12.15 -24.49 9.33
N GLY A 180 13.29 -23.82 9.10
CA GLY A 180 13.64 -23.23 7.83
C GLY A 180 13.72 -21.71 7.88
N PRO A 181 14.39 -21.10 6.89
CA PRO A 181 14.63 -19.66 6.88
C PRO A 181 13.35 -18.84 6.69
N ASP A 182 12.32 -19.42 6.06
CA ASP A 182 11.02 -18.80 5.82
C ASP A 182 10.10 -18.72 7.05
N ARG A 183 10.59 -19.12 8.23
CA ARG A 183 9.94 -18.84 9.53
C ARG A 183 10.46 -17.58 10.22
N VAL A 184 11.36 -16.86 9.56
CA VAL A 184 11.89 -15.56 9.98
C VAL A 184 11.25 -14.47 9.14
N ALA A 185 10.42 -13.63 9.74
CA ALA A 185 9.71 -12.55 9.07
C ALA A 185 10.21 -11.16 9.48
N GLY A 186 10.11 -10.20 8.55
CA GLY A 186 10.37 -8.79 8.78
C GLY A 186 9.18 -7.92 8.36
N PHE A 187 8.71 -7.07 9.28
CA PHE A 187 7.72 -6.05 8.99
C PHE A 187 8.35 -4.65 9.07
N THR A 188 8.50 -4.01 7.91
CA THR A 188 8.82 -2.59 7.83
C THR A 188 8.08 -1.95 6.65
N PRO A 189 7.38 -0.82 6.83
CA PRO A 189 6.57 -0.23 5.78
C PRO A 189 7.29 0.89 5.04
N ILE A 190 6.83 1.24 3.84
CA ILE A 190 7.04 2.56 3.21
C ILE A 190 8.54 2.92 3.08
N PRO A 191 9.27 2.39 2.08
CA PRO A 191 10.70 2.67 1.93
C PRO A 191 10.99 4.14 1.61
N ALA A 192 10.10 4.84 0.90
CA ALA A 192 10.36 6.20 0.43
C ALA A 192 10.55 7.24 1.55
N MET A 193 10.04 6.98 2.77
CA MET A 193 10.26 7.88 3.91
C MET A 193 11.68 7.79 4.48
N SER A 194 12.38 6.66 4.34
CA SER A 194 13.76 6.47 4.83
C SER A 194 14.35 5.18 4.23
N MET A 195 14.93 5.30 3.03
CA MET A 195 15.26 4.19 2.13
C MET A 195 16.30 3.21 2.68
N VAL A 196 17.39 3.72 3.25
CA VAL A 196 18.48 2.95 3.86
C VAL A 196 18.01 2.25 5.13
N SER A 197 17.19 2.93 5.94
CA SER A 197 16.61 2.37 7.16
C SER A 197 15.61 1.26 6.86
N TYR A 198 14.88 1.30 5.75
CA TYR A 198 14.12 0.14 5.28
C TYR A 198 15.07 -0.99 4.86
N ALA A 199 16.05 -0.65 4.00
CA ALA A 199 16.93 -1.62 3.38
C ALA A 199 17.79 -2.40 4.39
N SER A 200 18.07 -1.85 5.57
CA SER A 200 18.89 -2.51 6.60
C SER A 200 18.36 -3.89 6.99
N GLY A 201 17.17 -3.95 7.60
CA GLY A 201 16.56 -5.21 8.01
C GLY A 201 16.14 -6.06 6.82
N ALA A 202 15.65 -5.43 5.74
CA ALA A 202 15.22 -6.13 4.55
C ALA A 202 16.37 -6.91 3.88
N ARG A 203 17.55 -6.30 3.82
CA ARG A 203 18.76 -6.91 3.25
C ARG A 203 19.20 -8.07 4.11
N PHE A 204 19.27 -7.88 5.42
CA PHE A 204 19.65 -8.95 6.36
C PHE A 204 18.70 -10.15 6.25
N ILE A 205 17.39 -9.93 6.31
CA ILE A 205 16.38 -10.98 6.26
C ILE A 205 16.40 -11.69 4.90
N SER A 206 16.50 -10.95 3.79
CA SER A 206 16.59 -11.55 2.45
C SER A 206 17.84 -12.41 2.25
N LEU A 207 18.98 -11.98 2.81
CA LEU A 207 20.23 -12.75 2.81
C LEU A 207 20.09 -14.07 3.58
N LEU A 208 19.41 -14.05 4.73
CA LEU A 208 19.05 -15.27 5.48
C LEU A 208 18.06 -16.17 4.74
N GLY A 209 17.23 -15.60 3.87
CA GLY A 209 16.10 -16.29 3.27
C GLY A 209 14.81 -16.17 4.07
N GLY A 210 14.74 -15.21 5.00
CA GLY A 210 13.48 -14.86 5.62
C GLY A 210 12.55 -14.13 4.66
N GLU A 211 11.31 -13.94 5.10
CA GLU A 211 10.24 -13.29 4.37
C GLU A 211 10.12 -11.80 4.73
N MET A 212 9.96 -10.97 3.71
CA MET A 212 9.64 -9.56 3.88
C MET A 212 8.15 -9.33 3.66
N LEU A 213 7.48 -8.79 4.67
CA LEU A 213 6.05 -8.52 4.65
C LEU A 213 5.77 -7.18 3.94
N SER A 214 4.78 -7.16 3.06
CA SER A 214 4.29 -5.96 2.37
C SER A 214 3.60 -4.99 3.34
N PHE A 215 3.27 -3.80 2.85
CA PHE A 215 2.62 -2.76 3.65
C PHE A 215 1.51 -2.03 2.91
N TYR A 216 1.58 -1.87 1.60
CA TYR A 216 0.67 -0.99 0.87
C TYR A 216 -0.75 -1.58 0.79
N ASP A 217 -0.84 -2.86 0.43
CA ASP A 217 -2.04 -3.69 0.52
C ASP A 217 -2.53 -3.79 1.99
N TRP A 218 -1.63 -4.14 2.90
CA TRP A 218 -1.95 -4.29 4.32
C TRP A 218 -2.51 -3.03 4.97
N TYR A 219 -2.04 -1.86 4.57
CA TYR A 219 -2.53 -0.59 5.10
C TYR A 219 -3.87 -0.16 4.49
N ALA A 220 -4.33 -0.87 3.45
CA ALA A 220 -5.41 -0.44 2.56
C ALA A 220 -5.08 0.88 1.86
N ASP A 221 -3.80 1.13 1.64
CA ASP A 221 -3.29 2.27 0.88
C ASP A 221 -3.24 1.92 -0.62
N LEU A 222 -2.97 0.65 -0.97
CA LEU A 222 -3.15 0.12 -2.32
C LEU A 222 -4.61 0.28 -2.76
N PRO A 223 -4.88 0.95 -3.89
CA PRO A 223 -6.19 0.88 -4.53
C PRO A 223 -6.16 -0.27 -5.56
N PRO A 224 -6.79 -1.44 -5.31
CA PRO A 224 -6.74 -2.56 -6.27
C PRO A 224 -7.29 -2.20 -7.65
N ALA A 225 -8.14 -1.17 -7.72
CA ALA A 225 -8.61 -0.56 -8.96
C ALA A 225 -7.47 -0.07 -9.88
N SER A 226 -6.33 0.40 -9.35
CA SER A 226 -5.22 0.88 -10.18
C SER A 226 -4.56 -0.25 -10.98
N PRO A 227 -4.13 -1.37 -10.36
CA PRO A 227 -3.74 -2.57 -11.09
C PRO A 227 -4.81 -3.05 -12.06
N GLN A 228 -6.07 -3.09 -11.64
CA GLN A 228 -7.19 -3.55 -12.47
C GLN A 228 -7.38 -2.72 -13.75
N ILE A 229 -7.28 -1.39 -13.66
CA ILE A 229 -7.52 -0.46 -14.79
C ILE A 229 -6.27 -0.27 -15.65
N TRP A 230 -5.08 -0.14 -15.05
CA TRP A 230 -3.87 0.35 -15.72
C TRP A 230 -2.69 -0.62 -15.72
N GLY A 231 -2.76 -1.70 -14.94
CA GLY A 231 -1.59 -2.53 -14.67
C GLY A 231 -0.47 -1.70 -14.01
N GLU A 232 -0.81 -0.88 -13.02
CA GLU A 232 0.12 -0.05 -12.25
C GLU A 232 -0.24 -0.13 -10.77
N GLN A 233 0.75 -0.26 -9.88
CA GLN A 233 0.53 -0.28 -8.43
C GLN A 233 -0.16 1.02 -8.00
N THR A 234 0.51 2.15 -8.25
CA THR A 234 0.04 3.51 -8.06
C THR A 234 1.00 4.46 -8.77
N ASP A 235 0.48 5.38 -9.57
CA ASP A 235 1.26 6.48 -10.12
C ASP A 235 0.35 7.70 -10.25
N VAL A 236 0.71 8.80 -9.58
CA VAL A 236 -0.17 9.95 -9.35
C VAL A 236 0.55 11.27 -9.65
N PRO A 237 -0.19 12.34 -9.98
CA PRO A 237 0.41 13.64 -10.23
C PRO A 237 1.05 14.17 -8.95
N GLU A 238 2.06 15.04 -9.09
CA GLU A 238 2.58 15.78 -7.95
C GLU A 238 1.62 16.92 -7.54
N SER A 239 1.75 17.45 -6.33
CA SER A 239 0.81 18.46 -5.82
C SER A 239 0.85 19.78 -6.57
N SER A 240 2.01 20.16 -7.12
CA SER A 240 2.11 21.34 -7.97
C SER A 240 1.30 21.22 -9.25
N ASP A 241 1.00 20.01 -9.72
CA ASP A 241 0.14 19.80 -10.88
C ASP A 241 -1.35 20.07 -10.57
N TRP A 242 -1.75 20.09 -9.28
CA TRP A 242 -3.09 20.56 -8.91
C TRP A 242 -3.31 22.02 -9.31
N TYR A 243 -2.25 22.82 -9.35
CA TYR A 243 -2.29 24.21 -9.82
C TYR A 243 -2.54 24.34 -11.34
N ASN A 244 -2.41 23.22 -12.06
CA ASN A 244 -2.78 23.10 -13.46
C ASN A 244 -4.23 22.60 -13.63
N ALA A 245 -4.96 22.23 -12.58
CA ALA A 245 -6.35 21.81 -12.77
C ALA A 245 -7.27 22.99 -13.15
N GLY A 246 -8.16 22.79 -14.11
CA GLY A 246 -9.27 23.70 -14.42
C GLY A 246 -10.51 23.43 -13.56
N TYR A 247 -10.70 22.18 -13.15
CA TYR A 247 -11.73 21.74 -12.20
C TYR A 247 -11.15 20.69 -11.25
N LEU A 248 -11.42 20.81 -9.95
CA LEU A 248 -10.82 19.95 -8.94
C LEU A 248 -11.89 19.38 -7.99
N MET A 249 -11.93 18.06 -7.83
CA MET A 249 -12.76 17.40 -6.81
C MET A 249 -11.88 16.79 -5.73
N MET A 250 -12.18 17.01 -4.46
CA MET A 250 -11.59 16.30 -3.32
C MET A 250 -12.58 15.26 -2.82
N TRP A 251 -12.37 13.99 -3.16
CA TRP A 251 -13.31 12.91 -2.88
C TRP A 251 -12.71 11.92 -1.87
N GLY A 252 -13.25 11.89 -0.65
CA GLY A 252 -12.71 11.03 0.41
C GLY A 252 -11.26 11.36 0.82
N SER A 253 -10.80 12.60 0.55
CA SER A 253 -9.44 13.06 0.83
C SER A 253 -9.46 14.38 1.59
N ASN A 254 -9.03 14.36 2.85
CA ASN A 254 -9.04 15.53 3.72
C ASN A 254 -7.73 16.35 3.59
N VAL A 255 -7.54 16.96 2.41
CA VAL A 255 -6.28 17.62 1.99
C VAL A 255 -5.62 18.52 3.06
N PRO A 256 -6.32 19.46 3.72
CA PRO A 256 -5.69 20.34 4.72
C PRO A 256 -5.12 19.59 5.93
N MET A 257 -5.75 18.47 6.31
CA MET A 257 -5.36 17.68 7.48
C MET A 257 -4.28 16.64 7.13
N THR A 258 -4.50 15.87 6.07
CA THR A 258 -3.66 14.70 5.74
C THR A 258 -2.56 15.01 4.73
N ARG A 259 -2.72 16.09 3.94
CA ARG A 259 -1.76 16.60 2.93
C ARG A 259 -1.37 18.05 3.26
N THR A 260 -1.26 18.38 4.55
CA THR A 260 -0.97 19.73 5.07
C THR A 260 0.10 20.50 4.30
N PRO A 261 1.31 19.96 4.01
CA PRO A 261 2.36 20.72 3.34
C PRO A 261 2.06 21.06 1.88
N ASP A 262 1.09 20.39 1.26
CA ASP A 262 0.73 20.55 -0.15
C ASP A 262 -0.63 21.25 -0.34
N ALA A 263 -1.39 21.46 0.75
CA ALA A 263 -2.73 22.03 0.71
C ALA A 263 -2.77 23.43 0.08
N HIS A 264 -1.65 24.17 0.10
CA HIS A 264 -1.58 25.50 -0.47
C HIS A 264 -1.86 25.50 -1.98
N PHE A 265 -1.35 24.51 -2.75
CA PHE A 265 -1.63 24.40 -4.19
C PHE A 265 -3.14 24.31 -4.48
N MET A 266 -3.87 23.53 -3.68
CA MET A 266 -5.33 23.45 -3.78
C MET A 266 -6.00 24.77 -3.41
N THR A 267 -5.53 25.47 -2.37
CA THR A 267 -6.15 26.75 -1.99
C THR A 267 -5.82 27.89 -2.96
N GLU A 268 -4.64 27.89 -3.55
CA GLU A 268 -4.13 28.94 -4.42
C GLU A 268 -4.66 28.79 -5.84
N VAL A 269 -4.85 27.57 -6.34
CA VAL A 269 -5.43 27.36 -7.67
C VAL A 269 -6.85 27.93 -7.79
N ARG A 270 -7.58 28.02 -6.67
CA ARG A 270 -8.88 28.70 -6.61
C ARG A 270 -8.79 30.17 -7.03
N TYR A 271 -7.69 30.86 -6.72
CA TYR A 271 -7.48 32.24 -7.17
C TYR A 271 -7.16 32.35 -8.67
N LYS A 272 -6.80 31.23 -9.31
CA LYS A 272 -6.66 31.10 -10.76
C LYS A 272 -8.00 30.81 -11.45
N GLY A 273 -9.11 30.70 -10.70
CA GLY A 273 -10.46 30.49 -11.21
C GLY A 273 -10.93 29.03 -11.17
N THR A 274 -10.11 28.10 -10.67
CA THR A 274 -10.46 26.68 -10.57
C THR A 274 -11.53 26.46 -9.50
N LYS A 275 -12.65 25.85 -9.91
CA LYS A 275 -13.70 25.43 -8.98
C LYS A 275 -13.26 24.17 -8.22
N VAL A 276 -13.53 24.16 -6.91
CA VAL A 276 -13.21 23.04 -6.02
C VAL A 276 -14.49 22.46 -5.43
N VAL A 277 -14.67 21.14 -5.54
CA VAL A 277 -15.80 20.40 -4.95
C VAL A 277 -15.28 19.45 -3.88
N SER A 278 -15.95 19.35 -2.74
CA SER A 278 -15.63 18.36 -1.70
C SER A 278 -16.72 17.31 -1.62
N VAL A 279 -16.33 16.03 -1.61
CA VAL A 279 -17.21 14.89 -1.37
C VAL A 279 -16.76 14.18 -0.09
N ALA A 280 -17.52 14.39 0.98
CA ALA A 280 -17.24 13.86 2.31
C ALA A 280 -18.54 13.75 3.14
N PRO A 281 -18.75 12.66 3.90
CA PRO A 281 -19.97 12.46 4.68
C PRO A 281 -20.12 13.44 5.86
N ASP A 282 -19.00 13.92 6.41
CA ASP A 282 -18.96 14.92 7.48
C ASP A 282 -18.54 16.30 6.94
N TYR A 283 -18.75 17.34 7.74
CA TYR A 283 -18.18 18.68 7.45
C TYR A 283 -16.67 18.69 7.80
N ALA A 284 -15.88 17.98 7.00
CA ALA A 284 -14.44 17.82 7.15
C ALA A 284 -13.66 19.12 6.84
N GLU A 285 -12.36 19.17 7.17
CA GLU A 285 -11.57 20.41 6.98
C GLU A 285 -11.45 20.83 5.52
N ASN A 286 -11.43 19.89 4.58
CA ASN A 286 -11.41 20.17 3.15
C ASN A 286 -12.71 20.84 2.66
N VAL A 287 -13.86 20.58 3.28
CA VAL A 287 -15.15 21.19 2.93
C VAL A 287 -15.10 22.72 3.08
N LYS A 288 -14.36 23.23 4.07
CA LYS A 288 -14.15 24.67 4.28
C LYS A 288 -13.59 25.39 3.05
N PHE A 289 -12.84 24.70 2.21
CA PHE A 289 -12.16 25.26 1.03
C PHE A 289 -12.90 24.99 -0.29
N ALA A 290 -14.01 24.25 -0.26
CA ALA A 290 -14.76 23.90 -1.44
C ALA A 290 -15.85 24.92 -1.76
N ASP A 291 -16.14 25.07 -3.05
CA ASP A 291 -17.23 25.89 -3.59
C ASP A 291 -18.56 25.11 -3.59
N ASN A 292 -18.51 23.78 -3.50
CA ASN A 292 -19.67 22.92 -3.24
C ASN A 292 -19.31 21.72 -2.35
N TRP A 293 -20.28 21.21 -1.59
CA TRP A 293 -20.15 20.07 -0.70
C TRP A 293 -21.22 19.02 -0.99
N LEU A 294 -20.78 17.81 -1.33
CA LEU A 294 -21.64 16.64 -1.47
C LEU A 294 -21.38 15.72 -0.27
N ALA A 295 -22.46 15.37 0.44
CA ALA A 295 -22.40 14.60 1.67
C ALA A 295 -23.09 13.23 1.52
N PRO A 296 -22.50 12.28 0.77
CA PRO A 296 -23.09 10.96 0.62
C PRO A 296 -23.10 10.22 1.96
N HIS A 297 -24.03 9.28 2.14
CA HIS A 297 -23.95 8.31 3.23
C HIS A 297 -22.60 7.55 3.16
N PRO A 298 -21.90 7.33 4.29
CA PRO A 298 -20.59 6.69 4.27
C PRO A 298 -20.60 5.33 3.53
N GLY A 299 -19.72 5.18 2.53
CA GLY A 299 -19.55 3.94 1.76
C GLY A 299 -20.46 3.84 0.54
N THR A 300 -21.26 4.88 0.24
CA THR A 300 -22.17 4.90 -0.92
C THR A 300 -21.61 5.67 -2.13
N ASP A 301 -20.34 6.05 -2.09
CA ASP A 301 -19.67 6.87 -3.10
C ASP A 301 -19.73 6.30 -4.53
N ALA A 302 -19.73 4.97 -4.68
CA ALA A 302 -19.90 4.32 -5.99
C ALA A 302 -21.25 4.67 -6.63
N ALA A 303 -22.35 4.73 -5.86
CA ALA A 303 -23.66 5.08 -6.40
C ALA A 303 -23.69 6.52 -6.94
N LEU A 304 -23.03 7.44 -6.22
CA LEU A 304 -22.88 8.83 -6.66
C LEU A 304 -22.11 8.91 -7.98
N ALA A 305 -20.96 8.22 -8.08
CA ALA A 305 -20.13 8.22 -9.28
C ALA A 305 -20.80 7.53 -10.49
N GLN A 306 -21.59 6.49 -10.25
CA GLN A 306 -22.39 5.81 -11.28
C GLN A 306 -23.42 6.78 -11.90
N ALA A 307 -24.11 7.58 -11.09
CA ALA A 307 -25.02 8.58 -11.64
C ALA A 307 -24.32 9.72 -12.39
N MET A 308 -23.13 10.13 -11.95
CA MET A 308 -22.33 11.08 -12.71
C MET A 308 -21.91 10.48 -14.07
N THR A 309 -21.54 9.20 -14.08
CA THR A 309 -21.20 8.48 -15.31
C THR A 309 -22.39 8.38 -16.26
N HIS A 310 -23.60 8.10 -15.76
CA HIS A 310 -24.83 8.10 -16.56
C HIS A 310 -25.01 9.42 -17.32
N VAL A 311 -24.86 10.56 -16.63
CA VAL A 311 -24.98 11.90 -17.24
C VAL A 311 -23.90 12.14 -18.30
N ILE A 312 -22.66 11.71 -18.04
CA ILE A 312 -21.55 11.86 -19.01
C ILE A 312 -21.79 11.02 -20.27
N LEU A 313 -22.18 9.75 -20.11
CA LEU A 313 -22.47 8.87 -21.25
C LEU A 313 -23.66 9.37 -22.07
N ASP A 314 -24.74 9.82 -21.40
CA ASP A 314 -25.92 10.35 -22.07
C ASP A 314 -25.62 11.65 -22.85
N GLU A 315 -25.08 12.68 -22.18
CA GLU A 315 -24.92 13.98 -22.83
C GLU A 315 -23.72 14.04 -23.78
N PHE A 316 -22.59 13.41 -23.44
CA PHE A 316 -21.32 13.62 -24.14
C PHE A 316 -21.01 12.50 -25.14
N TYR A 317 -21.44 11.26 -24.88
CA TYR A 317 -21.21 10.12 -25.78
C TYR A 317 -22.41 9.82 -26.67
N GLN A 318 -23.65 9.87 -26.16
CA GLN A 318 -24.84 9.58 -26.96
C GLN A 318 -25.38 10.81 -27.70
N GLN A 319 -25.71 11.88 -26.97
CA GLN A 319 -26.42 13.02 -27.56
C GLN A 319 -25.52 13.93 -28.40
N ARG A 320 -24.35 14.33 -27.87
CA ARG A 320 -23.44 15.27 -28.55
C ARG A 320 -22.31 14.58 -29.31
N GLN A 321 -21.93 13.36 -28.95
CA GLN A 321 -20.82 12.60 -29.55
C GLN A 321 -19.52 13.42 -29.64
N GLU A 322 -19.04 13.87 -28.48
CA GLU A 322 -17.90 14.79 -28.40
C GLU A 322 -16.60 14.16 -28.94
N PRO A 323 -15.98 14.72 -30.00
CA PRO A 323 -14.86 14.06 -30.68
C PRO A 323 -13.63 13.82 -29.79
N MET A 324 -13.35 14.74 -28.86
CA MET A 324 -12.22 14.59 -27.94
C MET A 324 -12.36 13.32 -27.09
N PHE A 325 -13.56 13.08 -26.57
CA PHE A 325 -13.84 11.95 -25.68
C PHE A 325 -13.90 10.63 -26.45
N ILE A 326 -14.55 10.63 -27.62
CA ILE A 326 -14.64 9.44 -28.48
C ILE A 326 -13.25 9.01 -28.97
N ASN A 327 -12.44 9.95 -29.49
CA ASN A 327 -11.10 9.62 -29.98
C ASN A 327 -10.18 9.12 -28.87
N TYR A 328 -10.26 9.73 -27.68
CA TYR A 328 -9.54 9.25 -26.51
C TYR A 328 -9.97 7.82 -26.14
N ALA A 329 -11.28 7.55 -26.10
CA ALA A 329 -11.81 6.23 -25.79
C ALA A 329 -11.37 5.17 -26.80
N LYS A 330 -11.46 5.46 -28.11
CA LYS A 330 -11.01 4.57 -29.20
C LYS A 330 -9.54 4.18 -29.06
N GLN A 331 -8.70 5.13 -28.68
CA GLN A 331 -7.25 4.98 -28.65
C GLN A 331 -6.73 4.34 -27.35
N PHE A 332 -7.26 4.76 -26.20
CA PHE A 332 -6.63 4.54 -24.90
C PHE A 332 -7.47 3.71 -23.91
N THR A 333 -8.64 3.22 -24.30
CA THR A 333 -9.50 2.41 -23.42
C THR A 333 -9.83 1.06 -24.05
N ASP A 334 -10.36 0.13 -23.25
CA ASP A 334 -10.89 -1.14 -23.73
C ASP A 334 -12.29 -1.03 -24.33
N MET A 335 -12.90 0.16 -24.40
CA MET A 335 -14.24 0.38 -24.95
C MET A 335 -14.49 -0.26 -26.33
N PRO A 336 -13.57 -0.18 -27.32
CA PRO A 336 -13.77 -0.78 -28.64
C PRO A 336 -13.57 -2.30 -28.70
N PHE A 337 -13.07 -2.91 -27.63
CA PHE A 337 -12.74 -4.33 -27.64
C PHE A 337 -13.99 -5.19 -27.56
N MET A 338 -13.98 -6.27 -28.33
CA MET A 338 -15.10 -7.20 -28.46
C MET A 338 -15.11 -8.18 -27.29
N ILE A 339 -16.27 -8.34 -26.68
CA ILE A 339 -16.55 -9.38 -25.69
C ILE A 339 -17.59 -10.36 -26.24
N LEU A 340 -17.44 -11.63 -25.89
CA LEU A 340 -18.47 -12.64 -26.12
C LEU A 340 -19.61 -12.44 -25.13
N LEU A 341 -20.83 -12.67 -25.59
CA LEU A 341 -22.03 -12.72 -24.75
C LEU A 341 -22.37 -14.19 -24.49
N ASP A 342 -22.54 -14.53 -23.21
CA ASP A 342 -22.93 -15.87 -22.77
C ASP A 342 -24.47 -15.96 -22.70
N PRO A 343 -25.08 -17.07 -23.13
CA PRO A 343 -26.50 -17.31 -22.90
C PRO A 343 -26.80 -17.35 -21.39
N HIS A 344 -27.92 -16.75 -20.98
CA HIS A 344 -28.42 -16.83 -19.61
C HIS A 344 -29.96 -16.84 -19.62
N GLU A 345 -30.52 -18.03 -19.37
CA GLU A 345 -31.95 -18.30 -19.60
C GLU A 345 -32.37 -17.88 -21.03
N ASP A 346 -33.42 -17.06 -21.17
CA ASP A 346 -33.88 -16.50 -22.45
C ASP A 346 -33.17 -15.18 -22.84
N THR A 347 -32.14 -14.78 -22.09
CA THR A 347 -31.38 -13.53 -22.27
C THR A 347 -29.89 -13.78 -22.49
N LEU A 348 -29.10 -12.72 -22.60
CA LEU A 348 -27.64 -12.78 -22.63
C LEU A 348 -27.04 -12.20 -21.35
N LYS A 349 -25.79 -12.57 -21.03
CA LYS A 349 -24.95 -11.92 -20.01
C LYS A 349 -23.55 -11.64 -20.58
N GLY A 350 -22.83 -10.70 -19.96
CA GLY A 350 -21.45 -10.41 -20.35
C GLY A 350 -20.53 -11.60 -20.08
N GLY A 351 -19.79 -12.03 -21.10
CA GLY A 351 -18.81 -13.11 -21.03
C GLY A 351 -17.38 -12.58 -21.13
N ARG A 352 -16.45 -13.37 -21.67
CA ARG A 352 -15.03 -12.96 -21.77
C ARG A 352 -14.70 -12.14 -23.02
N PHE A 353 -13.53 -11.48 -23.04
CA PHE A 353 -13.02 -10.87 -24.27
C PHE A 353 -12.89 -11.93 -25.38
N LEU A 354 -13.32 -11.59 -26.59
CA LEU A 354 -13.05 -12.36 -27.80
C LEU A 354 -11.56 -12.27 -28.12
N ARG A 355 -10.89 -13.41 -28.29
CA ARG A 355 -9.45 -13.50 -28.52
C ARG A 355 -9.14 -13.88 -29.96
N ALA A 356 -7.95 -13.53 -30.44
CA ALA A 356 -7.49 -13.91 -31.77
C ALA A 356 -7.55 -15.43 -32.00
N SER A 357 -7.20 -16.22 -30.97
CA SER A 357 -7.28 -17.68 -31.04
C SER A 357 -8.70 -18.21 -31.26
N ASP A 358 -9.74 -17.50 -30.80
CA ASP A 358 -11.13 -17.88 -31.04
C ASP A 358 -11.53 -17.74 -32.52
N LEU A 359 -10.79 -16.92 -33.28
CA LEU A 359 -10.96 -16.69 -34.71
C LEU A 359 -10.01 -17.56 -35.56
N GLY A 360 -9.24 -18.45 -34.92
CA GLY A 360 -8.33 -19.38 -35.60
C GLY A 360 -6.93 -18.82 -35.84
N ASP A 361 -6.57 -17.69 -35.20
CA ASP A 361 -5.20 -17.15 -35.22
C ASP A 361 -4.25 -18.10 -34.45
N THR A 362 -3.13 -18.44 -35.08
CA THR A 362 -2.09 -19.32 -34.54
C THR A 362 -0.78 -18.59 -34.21
N SER A 363 -0.77 -17.26 -34.25
CA SER A 363 0.36 -16.44 -33.82
C SER A 363 0.70 -16.68 -32.35
N GLN A 364 1.92 -16.32 -31.96
CA GLN A 364 2.41 -16.54 -30.60
C GLN A 364 1.47 -15.84 -29.61
N HIS A 365 1.03 -16.56 -28.56
CA HIS A 365 0.15 -16.02 -27.53
C HIS A 365 -1.19 -15.46 -28.05
N ALA A 366 -1.74 -15.99 -29.16
CA ALA A 366 -3.03 -15.57 -29.73
C ALA A 366 -4.20 -15.59 -28.73
N GLU A 367 -4.13 -16.44 -27.70
CA GLU A 367 -5.09 -16.52 -26.60
C GLU A 367 -5.04 -15.31 -25.63
N TRP A 368 -3.99 -14.50 -25.70
CA TRP A 368 -3.78 -13.26 -24.92
C TRP A 368 -3.93 -11.99 -25.75
N LYS A 369 -4.52 -12.10 -26.96
CA LYS A 369 -4.73 -10.98 -27.89
C LYS A 369 -6.22 -10.71 -28.10
N PRO A 370 -6.86 -9.87 -27.25
CA PRO A 370 -8.21 -9.40 -27.50
C PRO A 370 -8.35 -8.67 -28.84
N VAL A 371 -9.52 -8.73 -29.46
CA VAL A 371 -9.78 -8.13 -30.78
C VAL A 371 -10.72 -6.93 -30.73
N ILE A 372 -10.61 -6.07 -31.74
CA ILE A 372 -11.53 -4.97 -32.04
C ILE A 372 -12.19 -5.20 -33.40
N PHE A 373 -13.26 -4.49 -33.70
CA PHE A 373 -13.78 -4.36 -35.06
C PHE A 373 -13.22 -3.09 -35.71
N ASP A 374 -12.54 -3.23 -36.86
CA ASP A 374 -11.98 -2.12 -37.63
C ASP A 374 -12.97 -1.67 -38.71
N GLU A 375 -13.45 -0.43 -38.62
CA GLU A 375 -14.42 0.15 -39.54
C GLU A 375 -13.87 0.32 -40.96
N VAL A 376 -12.56 0.50 -41.11
CA VAL A 376 -11.93 0.70 -42.43
C VAL A 376 -11.79 -0.64 -43.15
N ALA A 377 -11.34 -1.67 -42.43
CA ALA A 377 -11.13 -2.99 -43.00
C ALA A 377 -12.39 -3.89 -42.98
N ASP A 378 -13.47 -3.45 -42.34
CA ASP A 378 -14.74 -4.18 -42.17
C ASP A 378 -14.53 -5.61 -41.61
N LYS A 379 -13.60 -5.74 -40.64
CA LYS A 379 -13.23 -7.04 -40.06
C LYS A 379 -12.74 -6.93 -38.62
N LEU A 380 -12.76 -8.06 -37.92
CA LEU A 380 -12.15 -8.21 -36.61
C LEU A 380 -10.63 -8.32 -36.74
N ILE A 381 -9.89 -7.57 -35.93
CA ILE A 381 -8.42 -7.58 -35.92
C ILE A 381 -7.86 -7.48 -34.49
N VAL A 382 -6.59 -7.86 -34.32
CA VAL A 382 -5.81 -7.56 -33.11
C VAL A 382 -5.16 -6.18 -33.26
N PRO A 383 -5.50 -5.18 -32.43
CA PRO A 383 -4.78 -3.92 -32.45
C PRO A 383 -3.41 -4.06 -31.76
N ASN A 384 -2.42 -3.26 -32.15
CA ASN A 384 -1.11 -3.23 -31.49
C ASN A 384 -1.23 -2.94 -29.98
N GLY A 385 -0.37 -3.52 -29.15
CA GLY A 385 -0.29 -3.23 -27.71
C GLY A 385 -1.01 -4.24 -26.80
N THR A 386 -1.58 -5.32 -27.32
CA THR A 386 -2.20 -6.36 -26.46
C THR A 386 -1.16 -7.11 -25.63
N MET A 387 -1.56 -7.72 -24.51
CA MET A 387 -0.63 -8.41 -23.61
C MET A 387 0.10 -9.57 -24.30
N GLY A 388 -0.56 -10.29 -25.20
CA GLY A 388 0.11 -11.33 -26.00
C GLY A 388 1.28 -10.80 -26.83
N GLN A 389 1.18 -9.58 -27.37
CA GLN A 389 2.24 -8.95 -28.17
C GLN A 389 3.42 -8.45 -27.33
N ARG A 390 3.22 -8.16 -26.03
CA ARG A 390 4.30 -7.76 -25.11
C ARG A 390 5.40 -8.81 -25.03
N TRP A 391 5.00 -10.07 -25.10
CA TRP A 391 5.85 -11.23 -24.91
C TRP A 391 6.10 -12.02 -26.20
N GLU A 392 5.62 -11.51 -27.33
CA GLU A 392 5.84 -12.10 -28.65
C GLU A 392 7.21 -11.69 -29.20
N GLU A 393 7.93 -12.64 -29.78
CA GLU A 393 9.23 -12.39 -30.40
C GLU A 393 9.08 -11.45 -31.61
N ASP A 394 10.03 -10.53 -31.76
CA ASP A 394 10.09 -9.56 -32.87
C ASP A 394 8.90 -8.59 -33.03
N LYS A 395 7.98 -8.52 -32.05
CA LYS A 395 6.92 -7.50 -32.02
C LYS A 395 7.28 -6.28 -31.18
N LYS A 396 6.76 -5.12 -31.59
CA LYS A 396 6.89 -3.85 -30.87
C LYS A 396 5.58 -3.55 -30.14
N TRP A 397 5.67 -3.35 -28.84
CA TRP A 397 4.51 -3.21 -27.97
C TRP A 397 4.15 -1.72 -27.80
N ASN A 398 3.26 -1.20 -28.65
CA ASN A 398 2.81 0.19 -28.66
C ASN A 398 1.31 0.33 -28.95
N LEU A 399 0.77 1.54 -28.79
CA LEU A 399 -0.64 1.87 -29.03
C LEU A 399 -0.89 2.45 -30.42
N ILE A 400 0.02 2.32 -31.39
CA ILE A 400 -0.19 2.89 -32.73
C ILE A 400 -1.35 2.15 -33.42
N LEU A 401 -2.38 2.88 -33.86
CA LEU A 401 -3.53 2.37 -34.61
C LEU A 401 -3.25 2.35 -36.12
N GLU A 402 -2.20 1.64 -36.50
CA GLU A 402 -1.81 1.39 -37.88
C GLU A 402 -1.40 -0.09 -38.02
N ASN A 403 -1.73 -0.68 -39.16
CA ASN A 403 -1.23 -2.00 -39.54
C ASN A 403 0.23 -1.90 -40.01
N GLU A 404 0.91 -3.04 -40.14
CA GLU A 404 2.33 -3.09 -40.58
C GLU A 404 2.56 -2.50 -41.98
N ASP A 405 1.53 -2.48 -42.84
CA ASP A 405 1.58 -1.86 -44.16
C ASP A 405 1.33 -0.34 -44.15
N GLY A 406 1.15 0.25 -42.96
CA GLY A 406 0.84 1.67 -42.76
C GLY A 406 -0.63 2.04 -42.97
N SER A 407 -1.51 1.07 -43.21
CA SER A 407 -2.95 1.34 -43.27
C SER A 407 -3.50 1.68 -41.88
N LYS A 408 -4.33 2.72 -41.81
CA LYS A 408 -4.95 3.17 -40.56
C LYS A 408 -5.96 2.14 -40.06
N VAL A 409 -5.92 1.86 -38.76
CA VAL A 409 -6.95 1.11 -38.03
C VAL A 409 -7.94 2.11 -37.42
N GLU A 410 -9.23 1.91 -37.65
CA GLU A 410 -10.29 2.73 -37.06
C GLU A 410 -11.20 1.84 -36.19
N PRO A 411 -10.97 1.78 -34.86
CA PRO A 411 -11.78 0.96 -33.98
C PRO A 411 -13.24 1.44 -33.94
N ALA A 412 -14.18 0.53 -34.16
CA ALA A 412 -15.60 0.80 -33.93
C ALA A 412 -15.88 0.89 -32.43
N MET A 413 -16.56 1.95 -31.99
CA MET A 413 -16.99 2.05 -30.60
C MET A 413 -18.16 1.11 -30.30
N SER A 414 -18.99 0.79 -31.27
CA SER A 414 -20.19 -0.04 -31.09
C SER A 414 -20.30 -1.02 -32.24
N VAL A 415 -20.99 -2.15 -32.02
CA VAL A 415 -21.43 -3.01 -33.11
C VAL A 415 -22.66 -2.47 -33.85
N GLU A 416 -23.32 -1.43 -33.34
CA GLU A 416 -24.43 -0.74 -33.99
C GLU A 416 -24.01 -0.21 -35.38
N GLY A 417 -24.79 -0.52 -36.41
CA GLY A 417 -24.47 -0.22 -37.81
C GLY A 417 -23.58 -1.29 -38.49
N HIS A 418 -23.15 -2.32 -37.77
CA HIS A 418 -22.19 -3.34 -38.23
C HIS A 418 -22.76 -4.77 -38.11
N GLN A 419 -23.93 -5.00 -38.73
CA GLN A 419 -24.68 -6.27 -38.69
C GLN A 419 -25.17 -6.63 -37.28
N GLU A 420 -25.68 -5.63 -36.56
CA GLU A 420 -26.23 -5.80 -35.22
C GLU A 420 -27.60 -6.47 -35.20
N GLU A 421 -27.85 -7.20 -34.11
CA GLU A 421 -29.16 -7.60 -33.64
C GLU A 421 -29.35 -7.07 -32.22
N TRP A 422 -30.45 -6.37 -31.95
CA TRP A 422 -30.79 -5.95 -30.60
C TRP A 422 -31.30 -7.13 -29.78
N LYS A 423 -30.67 -7.38 -28.63
CA LYS A 423 -30.98 -8.48 -27.71
C LYS A 423 -31.24 -7.96 -26.31
N GLU A 424 -31.94 -8.75 -25.50
CA GLU A 424 -32.00 -8.55 -24.06
C GLU A 424 -30.71 -9.05 -23.40
N ILE A 425 -30.17 -8.25 -22.48
CA ILE A 425 -29.03 -8.58 -21.65
C ILE A 425 -29.38 -8.34 -20.17
N VAL A 426 -28.85 -9.18 -19.29
CA VAL A 426 -28.99 -9.03 -17.84
C VAL A 426 -27.68 -8.55 -17.19
N PHE A 427 -27.82 -7.71 -16.18
CA PHE A 427 -26.74 -7.21 -15.34
C PHE A 427 -27.04 -7.50 -13.87
N PRO A 428 -26.02 -7.74 -13.04
CA PRO A 428 -26.23 -7.87 -11.60
C PRO A 428 -26.44 -6.50 -10.97
N TYR A 429 -27.22 -6.44 -9.90
CA TYR A 429 -27.25 -5.31 -8.95
C TYR A 429 -27.09 -5.84 -7.52
N PHE A 430 -26.61 -4.95 -6.65
CA PHE A 430 -26.39 -5.23 -5.24
C PHE A 430 -26.95 -4.07 -4.42
N ASP A 431 -27.74 -4.38 -3.41
CA ASP A 431 -28.23 -3.40 -2.44
C ASP A 431 -28.30 -3.98 -1.02
N ASN A 432 -28.74 -3.19 -0.05
CA ASN A 432 -28.84 -3.63 1.35
C ASN A 432 -29.96 -4.66 1.60
N GLN A 433 -30.84 -4.91 0.63
CA GLN A 433 -31.94 -5.90 0.70
C GLN A 433 -31.56 -7.23 0.04
N GLY A 434 -30.59 -7.24 -0.88
CA GLY A 434 -30.02 -8.45 -1.46
C GLY A 434 -29.35 -8.24 -2.82
N ASN A 435 -29.00 -9.37 -3.44
CA ASN A 435 -28.39 -9.42 -4.77
C ASN A 435 -29.46 -9.80 -5.79
N GLY A 436 -29.52 -9.14 -6.94
CA GLY A 436 -30.49 -9.45 -7.99
C GLY A 436 -30.01 -9.07 -9.39
N VAL A 437 -30.88 -9.24 -10.39
CA VAL A 437 -30.58 -8.93 -11.79
C VAL A 437 -31.55 -7.88 -12.34
N PHE A 438 -31.08 -7.07 -13.28
CA PHE A 438 -31.93 -6.16 -14.06
C PHE A 438 -31.66 -6.32 -15.56
N LYS A 439 -32.72 -6.14 -16.36
CA LYS A 439 -32.69 -6.27 -17.82
C LYS A 439 -32.38 -4.95 -18.51
N ARG A 440 -31.68 -5.05 -19.64
CA ARG A 440 -31.35 -3.97 -20.58
C ARG A 440 -31.40 -4.50 -22.01
N VAL A 441 -31.30 -3.61 -22.98
CA VAL A 441 -31.12 -3.95 -24.39
C VAL A 441 -29.71 -3.61 -24.85
N ILE A 442 -29.13 -4.48 -25.69
CA ILE A 442 -27.77 -4.32 -26.21
C ILE A 442 -27.75 -4.65 -27.71
N PRO A 443 -27.03 -3.88 -28.56
CA PRO A 443 -26.74 -4.31 -29.92
C PRO A 443 -25.67 -5.40 -29.86
N ALA A 444 -25.91 -6.53 -30.52
CA ALA A 444 -25.01 -7.67 -30.53
C ALA A 444 -24.80 -8.17 -31.95
N ARG A 445 -23.57 -8.52 -32.30
CA ARG A 445 -23.20 -9.09 -33.59
C ARG A 445 -22.91 -10.57 -33.47
N LYS A 446 -23.33 -11.36 -34.45
CA LYS A 446 -22.94 -12.78 -34.55
C LYS A 446 -21.50 -12.91 -35.04
N VAL A 447 -20.73 -13.74 -34.35
CA VAL A 447 -19.35 -14.09 -34.70
C VAL A 447 -19.24 -15.61 -34.79
N GLN A 448 -18.69 -16.08 -35.91
CA GLN A 448 -18.35 -17.48 -36.12
C GLN A 448 -16.99 -17.77 -35.51
N LEU A 449 -16.91 -18.69 -34.57
CA LEU A 449 -15.67 -19.11 -33.93
C LEU A 449 -14.98 -20.24 -34.71
N ALA A 450 -13.69 -20.43 -34.45
CA ALA A 450 -12.85 -21.44 -35.10
C ALA A 450 -13.30 -22.89 -34.84
N ASP A 451 -14.00 -23.13 -33.73
CA ASP A 451 -14.60 -24.43 -33.40
C ASP A 451 -15.91 -24.73 -34.16
N GLY A 452 -16.37 -23.79 -35.00
CA GLY A 452 -17.61 -23.90 -35.77
C GLY A 452 -18.86 -23.44 -35.03
N THR A 453 -18.74 -22.97 -33.78
CA THR A 453 -19.87 -22.38 -33.05
C THR A 453 -20.12 -20.92 -33.45
N GLU A 454 -21.38 -20.48 -33.39
CA GLU A 454 -21.78 -19.09 -33.57
C GLU A 454 -22.14 -18.50 -32.20
N ARG A 455 -21.58 -17.33 -31.88
CA ARG A 455 -21.78 -16.63 -30.60
C ARG A 455 -22.11 -15.17 -30.86
N TYR A 456 -22.90 -14.56 -29.97
CA TYR A 456 -23.07 -13.12 -29.98
C TYR A 456 -21.86 -12.44 -29.33
N ALA A 457 -21.47 -11.29 -29.87
CA ALA A 457 -20.43 -10.43 -29.34
C ALA A 457 -20.88 -8.97 -29.38
N ALA A 458 -20.38 -8.17 -28.44
CA ALA A 458 -20.60 -6.73 -28.38
C ALA A 458 -19.30 -6.04 -27.94
N THR A 459 -19.24 -4.72 -28.03
CA THR A 459 -18.09 -3.98 -27.48
C THR A 459 -18.25 -3.75 -25.96
N VAL A 460 -17.15 -3.43 -25.26
CA VAL A 460 -17.22 -2.95 -23.87
C VAL A 460 -18.02 -1.65 -23.75
N TYR A 461 -17.94 -0.77 -24.75
CA TYR A 461 -18.79 0.42 -24.84
C TYR A 461 -20.28 0.05 -24.87
N ASP A 462 -20.68 -0.92 -25.69
CA ASP A 462 -22.07 -1.38 -25.78
C ASP A 462 -22.58 -1.92 -24.45
N LEU A 463 -21.74 -2.66 -23.72
CA LEU A 463 -22.05 -3.09 -22.36
C LEU A 463 -22.28 -1.90 -21.42
N MET A 464 -21.39 -0.91 -21.42
CA MET A 464 -21.51 0.26 -20.56
C MET A 464 -22.78 1.06 -20.89
N MET A 465 -23.01 1.40 -22.16
CA MET A 465 -24.22 2.13 -22.57
C MET A 465 -25.50 1.40 -22.14
N SER A 466 -25.49 0.07 -22.20
CA SER A 466 -26.62 -0.76 -21.74
C SER A 466 -26.75 -0.77 -20.21
N GLN A 467 -25.67 -1.03 -19.46
CA GLN A 467 -25.68 -1.08 -17.98
C GLN A 467 -26.24 0.22 -17.38
N TYR A 468 -25.76 1.36 -17.88
CA TYR A 468 -26.18 2.70 -17.44
C TYR A 468 -27.56 3.12 -17.97
N GLY A 469 -28.22 2.29 -18.79
CA GLY A 469 -29.58 2.53 -19.27
C GLY A 469 -29.70 3.71 -20.25
N ILE A 470 -28.65 3.96 -21.04
CA ILE A 470 -28.62 5.06 -22.02
C ILE A 470 -29.54 4.72 -23.21
N ILE A 471 -30.41 5.66 -23.57
CA ILE A 471 -31.42 5.45 -24.62
C ILE A 471 -30.75 5.45 -26.00
N ARG A 472 -30.72 4.27 -26.65
CA ARG A 472 -30.25 4.09 -28.03
C ARG A 472 -31.33 3.57 -28.99
N ILE A 473 -32.25 2.76 -28.47
CA ILE A 473 -33.44 2.24 -29.15
C ILE A 473 -34.66 2.41 -28.24
N ASP A 474 -35.87 2.42 -28.78
CA ASP A 474 -37.09 2.40 -27.96
C ASP A 474 -37.24 1.03 -27.25
N SER A 475 -37.24 1.05 -25.92
CA SER A 475 -37.36 -0.14 -25.07
C SER A 475 -37.86 0.25 -23.68
N GLU A 476 -38.71 -0.58 -23.08
CA GLU A 476 -39.16 -0.40 -21.70
C GLU A 476 -38.06 -0.60 -20.64
N HIS A 477 -36.91 -1.16 -21.04
CA HIS A 477 -35.78 -1.44 -20.14
C HIS A 477 -34.77 -0.28 -20.03
N ASN A 478 -34.92 0.78 -20.82
CA ASN A 478 -34.06 1.97 -20.74
C ASN A 478 -34.47 2.89 -19.58
N ALA A 479 -33.55 3.76 -19.14
CA ALA A 479 -33.92 4.85 -18.24
C ALA A 479 -34.87 5.82 -18.96
N LYS A 480 -35.89 6.34 -18.25
CA LYS A 480 -36.82 7.35 -18.81
C LYS A 480 -36.26 8.77 -18.77
N GLY A 481 -35.11 8.97 -18.14
CA GLY A 481 -34.45 10.25 -17.92
C GLY A 481 -33.82 10.32 -16.53
N TYR A 482 -33.27 11.48 -16.16
CA TYR A 482 -32.54 11.63 -14.89
C TYR A 482 -33.42 11.52 -13.64
N ASP A 483 -34.71 11.82 -13.77
CA ASP A 483 -35.71 11.73 -12.69
C ASP A 483 -36.25 10.30 -12.48
N ASP A 484 -35.82 9.32 -13.28
CA ASP A 484 -36.26 7.94 -13.18
C ASP A 484 -35.59 7.21 -12.03
N GLU A 485 -36.20 7.27 -10.86
CA GLU A 485 -35.75 6.59 -9.64
C GLU A 485 -35.77 5.05 -9.70
N THR A 486 -36.42 4.47 -10.72
CA THR A 486 -36.58 3.01 -10.86
C THR A 486 -35.48 2.38 -11.70
N SER A 487 -34.81 3.18 -12.53
CA SER A 487 -33.67 2.72 -13.32
C SER A 487 -32.37 2.89 -12.54
N HIS A 488 -31.61 1.80 -12.38
CA HIS A 488 -30.31 1.84 -11.73
C HIS A 488 -29.37 2.87 -12.39
N TYR A 489 -28.59 3.54 -11.55
CA TYR A 489 -27.56 4.52 -11.92
C TYR A 489 -28.07 5.85 -12.49
N THR A 490 -29.36 6.16 -12.43
CA THR A 490 -29.82 7.54 -12.71
C THR A 490 -29.51 8.48 -11.53
N PRO A 491 -29.47 9.81 -11.77
CA PRO A 491 -29.41 10.81 -10.70
C PRO A 491 -30.48 10.67 -9.61
N ALA A 492 -31.73 10.34 -9.97
CA ALA A 492 -32.82 10.11 -9.01
C ALA A 492 -32.66 8.79 -8.23
N TRP A 493 -32.17 7.72 -8.86
CA TRP A 493 -31.85 6.47 -8.17
C TRP A 493 -30.80 6.69 -7.09
N GLN A 494 -29.68 7.37 -7.41
CA GLN A 494 -28.60 7.53 -6.43
C GLN A 494 -29.02 8.40 -5.24
N GLU A 495 -29.96 9.34 -5.41
CA GLU A 495 -30.39 10.23 -4.33
C GLU A 495 -30.98 9.42 -3.16
N LYS A 496 -31.69 8.33 -3.46
CA LYS A 496 -32.20 7.39 -2.45
C LYS A 496 -31.10 6.62 -1.73
N VAL A 497 -29.99 6.35 -2.41
CA VAL A 497 -28.87 5.56 -1.89
C VAL A 497 -27.91 6.43 -1.07
N THR A 498 -27.63 7.64 -1.55
CA THR A 498 -26.55 8.49 -1.04
C THR A 498 -27.05 9.67 -0.20
N SER A 499 -28.31 10.09 -0.36
CA SER A 499 -28.91 11.37 0.11
C SER A 499 -28.46 12.64 -0.62
N VAL A 500 -27.57 12.55 -1.63
CA VAL A 500 -27.14 13.71 -2.43
C VAL A 500 -28.19 14.02 -3.49
N LYS A 501 -28.62 15.27 -3.59
CA LYS A 501 -29.67 15.69 -4.54
C LYS A 501 -29.29 15.41 -6.00
N ALA A 502 -30.17 14.77 -6.75
CA ALA A 502 -30.03 14.45 -8.16
C ALA A 502 -29.60 15.66 -8.99
N SER A 503 -30.23 16.81 -8.77
CA SER A 503 -29.91 18.08 -9.45
C SER A 503 -28.45 18.53 -9.26
N ILE A 504 -27.89 18.34 -8.06
CA ILE A 504 -26.49 18.71 -7.78
C ILE A 504 -25.56 17.71 -8.48
N VAL A 505 -25.88 16.42 -8.46
CA VAL A 505 -25.09 15.38 -9.15
C VAL A 505 -25.03 15.65 -10.65
N THR A 506 -26.16 15.92 -11.28
CA THR A 506 -26.23 16.28 -12.71
C THR A 506 -25.43 17.55 -13.01
N GLN A 507 -25.54 18.59 -12.17
CA GLN A 507 -24.77 19.81 -12.33
C GLN A 507 -23.26 19.54 -12.30
N ILE A 508 -22.76 18.85 -11.27
CA ILE A 508 -21.32 18.62 -11.10
C ILE A 508 -20.78 17.70 -12.19
N ALA A 509 -21.52 16.67 -12.61
CA ALA A 509 -21.13 15.81 -13.72
C ALA A 509 -20.96 16.60 -15.03
N ARG A 510 -21.94 17.47 -15.35
CA ARG A 510 -21.91 18.31 -16.55
C ARG A 510 -20.77 19.34 -16.50
N GLU A 511 -20.58 20.01 -15.36
CA GLU A 511 -19.48 20.96 -15.19
C GLU A 511 -18.11 20.30 -15.31
N PHE A 512 -17.92 19.13 -14.69
CA PHE A 512 -16.67 18.40 -14.71
C PHE A 512 -16.28 17.97 -16.14
N ALA A 513 -17.24 17.43 -16.89
CA ALA A 513 -17.02 17.02 -18.27
C ALA A 513 -16.86 18.23 -19.22
N GLN A 514 -17.66 19.28 -19.07
CA GLN A 514 -17.54 20.49 -19.89
C GLN A 514 -16.19 21.19 -19.66
N ASN A 515 -15.72 21.31 -18.42
CA ASN A 515 -14.39 21.85 -18.14
C ASN A 515 -13.29 21.07 -18.86
N SER A 516 -13.41 19.73 -18.91
CA SER A 516 -12.41 18.92 -19.62
C SER A 516 -12.35 19.29 -21.11
N LEU A 517 -13.50 19.47 -21.78
CA LEU A 517 -13.55 19.92 -23.18
C LEU A 517 -12.93 21.32 -23.34
N ASP A 518 -13.31 22.25 -22.47
CA ASP A 518 -12.88 23.65 -22.56
C ASP A 518 -11.37 23.82 -22.32
N THR A 519 -10.75 22.86 -21.63
CA THR A 519 -9.35 22.96 -21.17
C THR A 519 -8.43 21.89 -21.76
N GLY A 520 -8.96 20.97 -22.57
CA GLY A 520 -8.21 19.85 -23.15
C GLY A 520 -7.78 18.80 -22.12
N GLY A 521 -8.64 18.44 -21.16
CA GLY A 521 -8.39 17.34 -20.22
C GLY A 521 -8.13 17.76 -18.78
N ARG A 522 -8.27 19.04 -18.41
CA ARG A 522 -7.79 19.55 -17.10
C ARG A 522 -8.85 19.46 -16.00
N SER A 523 -9.50 18.30 -15.88
CA SER A 523 -10.41 17.95 -14.78
C SER A 523 -9.78 16.86 -13.89
N MET A 524 -9.61 17.15 -12.60
CA MET A 524 -8.84 16.28 -11.68
C MET A 524 -9.67 15.87 -10.45
N ILE A 525 -9.45 14.64 -9.97
CA ILE A 525 -10.04 14.14 -8.72
C ILE A 525 -8.93 13.72 -7.75
N ILE A 526 -8.83 14.43 -6.62
CA ILE A 526 -8.01 14.07 -5.47
C ILE A 526 -8.74 13.04 -4.61
N MET A 527 -8.19 11.84 -4.51
CA MET A 527 -8.77 10.68 -3.83
C MET A 527 -7.94 10.25 -2.62
N GLY A 528 -8.51 9.45 -1.70
CA GLY A 528 -7.77 8.94 -0.55
C GLY A 528 -8.53 7.94 0.31
N ALA A 529 -7.96 7.69 1.49
CA ALA A 529 -8.42 6.66 2.44
C ALA A 529 -9.90 6.77 2.88
N GLY A 530 -10.59 7.89 2.66
CA GLY A 530 -12.03 8.02 2.92
C GLY A 530 -12.87 7.05 2.09
N ILE A 531 -12.38 6.69 0.91
CA ILE A 531 -13.02 5.77 -0.04
C ILE A 531 -12.21 4.49 -0.30
N ASN A 532 -10.91 4.45 0.04
CA ASN A 532 -10.06 3.26 -0.22
C ASN A 532 -10.08 2.19 0.86
N HIS A 533 -10.48 2.53 2.09
CA HIS A 533 -10.42 1.60 3.25
C HIS A 533 -11.72 0.80 3.46
N TRP A 534 -12.62 0.80 2.48
CA TRP A 534 -13.85 0.01 2.46
C TRP A 534 -13.58 -1.36 1.85
N PHE A 535 -14.38 -2.37 2.21
CA PHE A 535 -14.30 -3.71 1.64
C PHE A 535 -14.42 -3.70 0.10
N ASN A 536 -15.35 -2.89 -0.42
CA ASN A 536 -15.62 -2.71 -1.84
C ASN A 536 -14.86 -1.53 -2.47
N SER A 537 -13.67 -1.18 -1.96
CA SER A 537 -12.90 -0.01 -2.42
C SER A 537 -12.53 -0.06 -3.90
N ASP A 538 -12.27 -1.24 -4.45
CA ASP A 538 -12.00 -1.47 -5.87
C ASP A 538 -13.17 -1.02 -6.75
N THR A 539 -14.40 -1.43 -6.43
CA THR A 539 -15.61 -1.02 -7.18
C THR A 539 -15.92 0.47 -6.98
N ILE A 540 -15.69 1.02 -5.79
CA ILE A 540 -15.82 2.46 -5.50
C ILE A 540 -14.83 3.27 -6.35
N TYR A 541 -13.56 2.88 -6.35
CA TYR A 541 -12.54 3.56 -7.14
C TYR A 541 -12.84 3.45 -8.64
N ARG A 542 -13.15 2.25 -9.15
CA ARG A 542 -13.49 2.07 -10.58
C ARG A 542 -14.67 2.95 -11.00
N ALA A 543 -15.71 3.05 -10.19
CA ALA A 543 -16.85 3.93 -10.47
C ALA A 543 -16.46 5.42 -10.54
N ILE A 544 -15.60 5.90 -9.63
CA ILE A 544 -15.11 7.29 -9.63
C ILE A 544 -14.13 7.54 -10.80
N LEU A 545 -13.26 6.58 -11.08
CA LEU A 545 -12.23 6.68 -12.12
C LEU A 545 -12.83 6.71 -13.53
N ASN A 546 -14.03 6.16 -13.72
CA ASN A 546 -14.80 6.37 -14.96
C ASN A 546 -14.86 7.86 -15.34
N LEU A 547 -15.03 8.75 -14.37
CA LEU A 547 -15.20 10.18 -14.64
C LEU A 547 -13.97 10.79 -15.32
N VAL A 548 -12.75 10.43 -14.90
CA VAL A 548 -11.51 10.98 -15.49
C VAL A 548 -11.14 10.31 -16.81
N ILE A 549 -11.50 9.03 -16.99
CA ILE A 549 -11.24 8.29 -18.23
C ILE A 549 -12.22 8.73 -19.33
N LEU A 550 -13.53 8.79 -19.04
CA LEU A 550 -14.58 9.18 -19.99
C LEU A 550 -14.49 10.65 -20.42
N THR A 551 -13.85 11.49 -19.61
CA THR A 551 -13.65 12.89 -19.94
C THR A 551 -12.28 13.15 -20.54
N ALA A 552 -11.52 12.13 -20.93
CA ALA A 552 -10.18 12.27 -21.51
C ALA A 552 -9.22 13.12 -20.66
N SER A 553 -9.36 13.02 -19.33
CA SER A 553 -8.57 13.81 -18.37
C SER A 553 -7.34 13.06 -17.89
N GLN A 554 -7.33 11.72 -17.98
CA GLN A 554 -6.19 10.91 -17.53
C GLN A 554 -5.01 11.01 -18.52
N GLY A 555 -3.81 11.25 -17.98
CA GLY A 555 -2.58 11.45 -18.77
C GLY A 555 -2.31 12.89 -19.17
N VAL A 556 -3.04 13.86 -18.61
CA VAL A 556 -2.91 15.29 -18.89
C VAL A 556 -2.46 16.04 -17.63
N ASN A 557 -1.59 17.05 -17.79
CA ASN A 557 -1.25 17.94 -16.67
C ASN A 557 -2.46 18.75 -16.21
N GLY A 558 -2.76 18.72 -14.91
CA GLY A 558 -3.97 19.31 -14.35
C GLY A 558 -5.23 18.45 -14.52
N GLY A 559 -5.10 17.25 -15.05
CA GLY A 559 -6.17 16.29 -15.24
C GLY A 559 -5.93 14.96 -14.52
N GLY A 560 -6.97 14.15 -14.43
CA GLY A 560 -6.84 12.75 -14.08
C GLY A 560 -7.02 12.44 -12.59
N TRP A 561 -6.60 11.24 -12.22
CA TRP A 561 -6.71 10.72 -10.88
C TRP A 561 -5.50 11.07 -10.02
N ALA A 562 -5.77 11.53 -8.80
CA ALA A 562 -4.77 11.95 -7.83
C ALA A 562 -5.01 11.28 -6.47
N HIS A 563 -4.67 10.00 -6.36
CA HIS A 563 -4.75 9.25 -5.10
C HIS A 563 -3.58 9.54 -4.18
N TYR A 564 -3.90 9.88 -2.93
CA TYR A 564 -2.88 10.08 -1.91
C TYR A 564 -3.26 9.35 -0.62
N VAL A 565 -2.30 8.61 -0.07
CA VAL A 565 -2.47 7.76 1.10
C VAL A 565 -1.17 7.81 1.92
N GLY A 566 -0.42 6.71 2.03
CA GLY A 566 0.97 6.67 2.46
C GLY A 566 1.96 7.11 1.37
N GLN A 567 3.21 7.33 1.79
CA GLN A 567 4.35 7.81 1.01
C GLN A 567 4.98 6.67 0.21
N GLU A 568 4.23 6.05 -0.70
CA GLU A 568 4.67 4.83 -1.38
C GLU A 568 5.84 5.07 -2.37
N LYS A 569 5.83 6.21 -3.07
CA LYS A 569 6.69 6.43 -4.24
C LYS A 569 8.16 6.66 -3.88
N CYS A 570 8.88 5.56 -3.82
CA CYS A 570 10.34 5.50 -3.75
C CYS A 570 10.89 5.84 -5.14
N ARG A 571 11.32 7.08 -5.37
CA ARG A 571 11.73 7.49 -6.72
C ARG A 571 12.96 6.72 -7.24
N PRO A 572 14.03 6.50 -6.46
CA PRO A 572 15.16 5.69 -6.92
C PRO A 572 14.96 4.17 -6.68
N ILE A 573 13.81 3.63 -7.10
CA ILE A 573 13.36 2.28 -6.72
C ILE A 573 14.27 1.15 -7.22
N GLU A 574 14.90 1.27 -8.39
CA GLU A 574 15.73 0.17 -8.93
C GLU A 574 17.01 0.05 -8.09
N GLY A 575 17.69 1.16 -7.85
CA GLY A 575 18.87 1.23 -6.98
C GLY A 575 18.57 0.80 -5.54
N TRP A 576 17.43 1.22 -5.00
CA TRP A 576 16.99 0.79 -3.66
C TRP A 576 16.68 -0.71 -3.60
N SER A 577 15.85 -1.23 -4.50
CA SER A 577 15.36 -2.61 -4.43
C SER A 577 16.47 -3.64 -4.70
N SER A 578 17.48 -3.29 -5.49
CA SER A 578 18.68 -4.11 -5.67
C SER A 578 19.40 -4.38 -4.35
N ILE A 579 19.50 -3.37 -3.48
CA ILE A 579 20.18 -3.48 -2.19
C ILE A 579 19.26 -4.05 -1.12
N ALA A 580 18.02 -3.53 -1.02
CA ALA A 580 17.08 -3.88 0.05
C ALA A 580 16.69 -5.35 0.04
N PHE A 581 16.61 -5.98 -1.14
CA PHE A 581 16.28 -7.40 -1.27
C PHE A 581 17.48 -8.26 -1.65
N ALA A 582 18.69 -7.73 -1.48
CA ALA A 582 19.97 -8.40 -1.75
C ALA A 582 20.11 -8.99 -3.16
N LYS A 583 19.41 -8.42 -4.16
CA LYS A 583 19.45 -8.89 -5.57
C LYS A 583 20.84 -8.77 -6.18
N ASP A 584 21.66 -7.86 -5.65
CA ASP A 584 23.07 -7.70 -5.99
C ASP A 584 23.91 -8.95 -5.67
N TRP A 585 23.46 -9.81 -4.74
CA TRP A 585 24.13 -11.05 -4.36
C TRP A 585 23.38 -12.32 -4.78
N GLN A 586 22.09 -12.37 -4.51
CA GLN A 586 21.31 -13.59 -4.60
C GLN A 586 19.83 -13.28 -4.79
N GLY A 587 19.09 -14.24 -5.36
CA GLY A 587 17.65 -14.13 -5.52
C GLY A 587 17.07 -15.44 -6.06
N PRO A 588 15.74 -15.58 -6.04
CA PRO A 588 14.77 -14.57 -5.62
C PRO A 588 14.67 -14.38 -4.08
N ALA A 589 14.14 -13.23 -3.66
CA ALA A 589 13.78 -12.96 -2.25
C ALA A 589 12.34 -13.44 -1.96
N ARG A 590 12.02 -13.72 -0.69
CA ARG A 590 10.66 -14.07 -0.24
C ARG A 590 9.89 -12.78 0.09
N LEU A 591 8.98 -12.38 -0.78
CA LEU A 591 8.23 -11.13 -0.69
C LEU A 591 6.73 -11.40 -0.46
N GLN A 592 6.30 -11.39 0.79
CA GLN A 592 4.97 -11.80 1.24
C GLN A 592 3.96 -10.67 1.19
N ASN A 593 2.72 -10.96 0.79
CA ASN A 593 1.61 -10.03 0.98
C ASN A 593 1.07 -10.13 2.42
N ALA A 594 1.17 -9.04 3.17
CA ALA A 594 1.07 -9.04 4.62
C ALA A 594 -0.36 -9.24 5.13
N THR A 595 -1.39 -8.86 4.36
CA THR A 595 -2.78 -9.12 4.73
C THR A 595 -3.05 -10.62 4.87
N SER A 596 -2.68 -11.42 3.86
CA SER A 596 -2.81 -12.88 3.93
C SER A 596 -1.94 -13.45 5.06
N PHE A 597 -0.69 -12.99 5.18
CA PHE A 597 0.18 -13.43 6.27
C PHE A 597 -0.45 -13.23 7.65
N PHE A 598 -0.92 -12.03 7.96
CA PHE A 598 -1.52 -11.76 9.28
C PHE A 598 -2.86 -12.46 9.47
N TYR A 599 -3.67 -12.63 8.42
CA TYR A 599 -4.92 -13.38 8.48
C TYR A 599 -4.71 -14.83 8.99
N PHE A 600 -3.68 -15.52 8.50
CA PHE A 600 -3.33 -16.88 8.94
C PHE A 600 -2.47 -16.92 10.22
N ALA A 601 -1.51 -16.00 10.37
CA ALA A 601 -0.65 -15.94 11.54
C ALA A 601 -1.40 -15.57 12.83
N THR A 602 -2.55 -14.89 12.70
CA THR A 602 -3.40 -14.48 13.83
C THR A 602 -4.71 -15.26 13.91
N GLU A 603 -4.86 -16.33 13.13
CA GLU A 603 -6.05 -17.20 13.14
C GLU A 603 -7.38 -16.49 12.88
N GLN A 604 -7.37 -15.28 12.30
CA GLN A 604 -8.59 -14.49 12.04
C GLN A 604 -9.54 -15.20 11.09
N TRP A 605 -9.02 -16.06 10.21
CA TRP A 605 -9.82 -16.91 9.32
C TRP A 605 -10.80 -17.84 10.04
N ARG A 606 -10.58 -18.14 11.32
CA ARG A 606 -11.48 -18.98 12.13
C ARG A 606 -12.73 -18.24 12.60
N TYR A 607 -12.80 -16.93 12.38
CA TYR A 607 -13.83 -16.04 12.91
C TYR A 607 -14.62 -15.34 11.80
N GLU A 608 -14.54 -15.86 10.57
CA GLU A 608 -15.46 -15.44 9.50
C GLU A 608 -16.91 -15.80 9.87
N GLU A 609 -17.86 -14.91 9.56
CA GLU A 609 -19.29 -15.08 9.91
C GLU A 609 -20.21 -15.09 8.71
N SER A 610 -19.67 -14.77 7.55
CA SER A 610 -20.39 -14.77 6.29
C SER A 610 -19.54 -15.49 5.27
N GLY A 611 -20.10 -16.53 4.69
CA GLY A 611 -19.53 -17.17 3.51
C GLY A 611 -19.37 -16.19 2.35
N THR A 612 -18.58 -16.61 1.37
CA THR A 612 -18.38 -15.85 0.14
C THR A 612 -19.64 -15.81 -0.74
N ASP A 613 -20.61 -16.71 -0.54
CA ASP A 613 -21.95 -16.70 -1.16
C ASP A 613 -22.70 -15.38 -0.98
N ALA A 614 -22.55 -14.72 0.16
CA ALA A 614 -23.16 -13.40 0.40
C ALA A 614 -22.67 -12.32 -0.58
N LEU A 615 -21.49 -12.52 -1.19
CA LEU A 615 -20.83 -11.57 -2.09
C LEU A 615 -21.00 -11.93 -3.58
N THR A 616 -21.55 -13.11 -3.89
CA THR A 616 -21.59 -13.64 -5.25
C THR A 616 -22.59 -12.89 -6.12
N SER A 617 -22.28 -12.87 -7.41
CA SER A 617 -23.20 -12.40 -8.42
C SER A 617 -24.40 -13.34 -8.51
N PRO A 618 -25.63 -12.81 -8.65
CA PRO A 618 -26.79 -13.62 -8.98
C PRO A 618 -26.72 -14.23 -10.39
N LEU A 619 -25.74 -13.82 -11.21
CA LEU A 619 -25.44 -14.41 -12.53
C LEU A 619 -24.36 -15.50 -12.48
N ALA A 620 -23.78 -15.76 -11.31
CA ALA A 620 -22.80 -16.83 -11.12
C ALA A 620 -23.51 -18.18 -11.09
N GLU A 621 -22.93 -19.17 -11.78
CA GLU A 621 -23.47 -20.53 -11.83
C GLU A 621 -22.81 -21.43 -10.79
N ASP A 622 -21.47 -21.41 -10.71
CA ASP A 622 -20.69 -22.18 -9.75
C ASP A 622 -19.62 -21.31 -9.10
N VAL A 623 -19.51 -21.34 -7.77
CA VAL A 623 -18.40 -20.74 -7.02
C VAL A 623 -17.59 -21.84 -6.34
N ALA A 624 -16.26 -21.77 -6.47
CA ALA A 624 -15.37 -22.84 -6.05
C ALA A 624 -15.36 -23.09 -4.54
N TYR A 625 -15.46 -22.03 -3.73
CA TYR A 625 -15.38 -22.12 -2.27
C TYR A 625 -16.39 -21.21 -1.58
N GLN A 626 -16.79 -21.60 -0.38
CA GLN A 626 -17.68 -20.84 0.51
C GLN A 626 -16.91 -20.03 1.57
N HIS A 627 -15.62 -20.34 1.79
CA HIS A 627 -14.79 -19.66 2.77
C HIS A 627 -13.65 -18.88 2.08
N PRO A 628 -13.42 -17.60 2.40
CA PRO A 628 -12.42 -16.79 1.70
C PRO A 628 -10.98 -17.27 1.91
N ALA A 629 -10.71 -18.01 3.01
CA ALA A 629 -9.40 -18.61 3.23
C ALA A 629 -9.04 -19.68 2.19
N ASP A 630 -10.02 -20.44 1.69
CA ASP A 630 -9.78 -21.49 0.69
C ASP A 630 -9.34 -20.90 -0.66
N TYR A 631 -9.89 -19.74 -1.04
CA TYR A 631 -9.40 -18.97 -2.18
C TYR A 631 -7.94 -18.54 -2.02
N ASN A 632 -7.47 -18.28 -0.79
CA ASN A 632 -6.07 -17.92 -0.56
C ASN A 632 -5.15 -19.15 -0.60
N VAL A 633 -5.64 -20.34 -0.23
CA VAL A 633 -4.93 -21.61 -0.44
C VAL A 633 -4.82 -21.91 -1.92
N LEU A 634 -5.92 -21.77 -2.67
CA LEU A 634 -5.95 -21.86 -4.14
C LEU A 634 -4.92 -20.90 -4.74
N ALA A 635 -4.95 -19.62 -4.35
CA ALA A 635 -4.04 -18.60 -4.84
C ALA A 635 -2.57 -18.94 -4.57
N ALA A 636 -2.25 -19.50 -3.39
CA ALA A 636 -0.90 -19.94 -3.07
C ALA A 636 -0.42 -21.09 -3.99
N ARG A 637 -1.24 -22.13 -4.18
CA ARG A 637 -0.85 -23.32 -4.96
C ARG A 637 -0.85 -23.08 -6.47
N LEU A 638 -1.67 -22.16 -6.97
CA LEU A 638 -1.65 -21.73 -8.38
C LEU A 638 -0.53 -20.71 -8.66
N GLY A 639 0.14 -20.21 -7.61
CA GLY A 639 1.17 -19.19 -7.74
C GLY A 639 0.61 -17.80 -7.98
N TRP A 640 -0.66 -17.54 -7.70
CA TRP A 640 -1.26 -16.22 -7.81
C TRP A 640 -0.78 -15.27 -6.72
N LEU A 641 -0.64 -15.75 -5.48
CA LEU A 641 -0.14 -15.00 -4.35
C LEU A 641 1.07 -15.73 -3.72
N PRO A 642 2.00 -15.01 -3.07
CA PRO A 642 3.02 -15.65 -2.27
C PRO A 642 2.40 -16.31 -1.02
N SER A 643 3.03 -17.36 -0.55
CA SER A 643 2.69 -17.99 0.73
C SER A 643 3.96 -18.39 1.44
N TYR A 644 4.22 -17.72 2.55
CA TYR A 644 5.35 -17.93 3.42
C TYR A 644 4.83 -18.05 4.87
N PRO A 645 5.26 -19.07 5.63
CA PRO A 645 6.15 -20.15 5.22
C PRO A 645 5.60 -21.01 4.05
N GLN A 646 6.49 -21.63 3.26
CA GLN A 646 6.12 -22.24 1.97
C GLN A 646 5.53 -23.63 2.13
N PHE A 647 6.28 -24.47 2.82
CA PHE A 647 6.05 -25.90 2.91
C PHE A 647 5.89 -26.33 4.36
N ASP A 648 5.25 -27.46 4.59
CA ASP A 648 5.16 -28.14 5.89
C ASP A 648 6.49 -28.73 6.39
N LYS A 649 7.61 -28.37 5.77
CA LYS A 649 8.97 -28.72 6.18
C LYS A 649 9.97 -27.62 5.83
N ASN A 650 11.18 -27.77 6.39
CA ASN A 650 12.30 -26.87 6.13
C ASN A 650 12.74 -26.95 4.66
N SER A 651 12.73 -25.80 3.97
CA SER A 651 13.08 -25.68 2.54
C SER A 651 14.53 -26.04 2.21
N LEU A 652 15.43 -26.08 3.20
CA LEU A 652 16.82 -26.49 3.04
C LEU A 652 16.96 -28.02 2.88
N LEU A 653 15.99 -28.82 3.33
CA LEU A 653 16.07 -30.28 3.33
C LEU A 653 15.83 -30.90 1.95
N PHE A 654 15.15 -30.21 1.04
CA PHE A 654 14.89 -30.75 -0.30
C PHE A 654 16.17 -31.12 -1.05
N ALA A 655 17.22 -30.31 -0.92
CA ALA A 655 18.49 -30.57 -1.59
C ALA A 655 19.21 -31.78 -0.99
N GLU A 656 19.16 -31.94 0.33
CA GLU A 656 19.73 -33.09 1.04
C GLU A 656 19.00 -34.39 0.65
N GLU A 657 17.68 -34.40 0.77
CA GLU A 657 16.84 -35.55 0.40
C GLU A 657 16.97 -35.92 -1.09
N ALA A 658 17.06 -34.94 -1.98
CA ALA A 658 17.28 -35.18 -3.40
C ALA A 658 18.67 -35.78 -3.67
N ALA A 659 19.71 -35.30 -2.96
CA ALA A 659 21.07 -35.82 -3.08
C ALA A 659 21.16 -37.28 -2.60
N GLU A 660 20.45 -37.65 -1.53
CA GLU A 660 20.34 -39.05 -1.08
C GLU A 660 19.73 -39.97 -2.15
N LYS A 661 18.87 -39.42 -3.03
CA LYS A 661 18.28 -40.11 -4.18
C LYS A 661 19.11 -40.02 -5.46
N GLY A 662 20.31 -39.45 -5.38
CA GLY A 662 21.28 -39.37 -6.47
C GLY A 662 21.22 -38.11 -7.33
N ALA A 663 20.44 -37.09 -6.95
CA ALA A 663 20.42 -35.80 -7.64
C ALA A 663 21.79 -35.10 -7.52
N LYS A 664 22.28 -34.53 -8.63
CA LYS A 664 23.56 -33.82 -8.72
C LYS A 664 23.43 -32.39 -9.20
N THR A 665 22.30 -32.03 -9.79
CA THR A 665 22.05 -30.74 -10.42
C THR A 665 20.91 -29.98 -9.73
N ASN A 666 20.88 -28.66 -9.88
CA ASN A 666 19.78 -27.84 -9.35
C ASN A 666 18.44 -28.20 -10.00
N LYS A 667 18.45 -28.63 -11.27
CA LYS A 667 17.26 -29.11 -11.98
C LYS A 667 16.67 -30.35 -11.31
N GLU A 668 17.50 -31.35 -11.01
CA GLU A 668 17.02 -32.58 -10.35
C GLU A 668 16.47 -32.32 -8.93
N ILE A 669 17.04 -31.33 -8.21
CA ILE A 669 16.51 -30.90 -6.89
C ILE A 669 15.13 -30.24 -7.05
N ILE A 670 14.97 -29.36 -8.05
CA ILE A 670 13.69 -28.73 -8.36
C ILE A 670 12.67 -29.78 -8.80
N ASP A 671 13.04 -30.69 -9.70
CA ASP A 671 12.17 -31.76 -10.17
C ASP A 671 11.70 -32.64 -9.00
N TYR A 672 12.60 -32.94 -8.05
CA TYR A 672 12.25 -33.64 -6.80
C TYR A 672 11.28 -32.83 -5.93
N ALA A 673 11.52 -31.53 -5.73
CA ALA A 673 10.64 -30.68 -4.93
C ALA A 673 9.24 -30.57 -5.54
N VAL A 674 9.16 -30.39 -6.87
CA VAL A 674 7.91 -30.38 -7.63
C VAL A 674 7.20 -31.72 -7.50
N GLU A 675 7.92 -32.85 -7.63
CA GLU A 675 7.35 -34.19 -7.40
C GLU A 675 6.78 -34.34 -5.98
N GLN A 676 7.49 -33.88 -4.93
CA GLN A 676 6.99 -33.97 -3.55
C GLN A 676 5.70 -33.17 -3.34
N VAL A 677 5.63 -31.95 -3.91
CA VAL A 677 4.46 -31.07 -3.80
C VAL A 677 3.28 -31.62 -4.60
N THR A 678 3.51 -32.01 -5.85
CA THR A 678 2.48 -32.53 -6.76
C THR A 678 1.95 -33.90 -6.34
N SER A 679 2.81 -34.76 -5.79
CA SER A 679 2.41 -36.04 -5.17
C SER A 679 1.84 -35.89 -3.75
N ARG A 680 1.75 -34.64 -3.24
CA ARG A 680 1.18 -34.30 -1.93
C ARG A 680 1.93 -34.90 -0.73
N LYS A 681 3.18 -35.37 -0.92
CA LYS A 681 4.08 -35.82 0.16
C LYS A 681 4.61 -34.65 0.99
N THR A 682 4.72 -33.49 0.37
CA THR A 682 4.96 -32.19 1.01
C THR A 682 3.79 -31.29 0.65
N LYS A 683 3.20 -30.61 1.62
CA LYS A 683 2.06 -29.71 1.41
C LYS A 683 2.49 -28.25 1.52
N PHE A 684 1.66 -27.36 1.00
CA PHE A 684 1.84 -25.94 1.31
C PHE A 684 1.53 -25.70 2.78
N ALA A 685 2.36 -24.90 3.47
CA ALA A 685 2.19 -24.66 4.91
C ALA A 685 0.83 -24.02 5.25
N ILE A 686 0.27 -23.25 4.32
CA ILE A 686 -1.03 -22.59 4.44
C ILE A 686 -2.22 -23.55 4.51
N GLU A 687 -2.04 -24.82 4.11
CA GLU A 687 -3.07 -25.87 4.25
C GLU A 687 -3.21 -26.35 5.71
N ASP A 688 -2.22 -26.08 6.57
CA ASP A 688 -2.27 -26.35 8.01
C ASP A 688 -1.51 -25.27 8.79
N PRO A 689 -2.01 -24.02 8.80
CA PRO A 689 -1.31 -22.89 9.42
C PRO A 689 -1.29 -23.00 10.96
N GLY A 690 -2.06 -23.93 11.52
CA GLY A 690 -2.12 -24.25 12.94
C GLY A 690 -1.08 -25.30 13.39
N ALA A 691 -0.35 -25.95 12.46
CA ALA A 691 0.71 -26.86 12.81
C ALA A 691 1.96 -26.11 13.31
N PRO A 692 2.61 -26.52 14.42
CA PRO A 692 3.77 -25.82 14.95
C PRO A 692 4.90 -25.61 13.93
N GLU A 693 5.18 -26.58 13.08
CA GLU A 693 6.16 -26.48 12.00
C GLU A 693 5.85 -25.34 11.00
N ASN A 694 4.60 -24.90 10.90
CA ASN A 694 4.11 -23.84 10.00
C ASN A 694 3.99 -22.47 10.65
N PHE A 695 4.35 -22.34 11.94
CA PHE A 695 4.28 -21.04 12.61
C PHE A 695 5.38 -20.09 12.15
N PRO A 696 5.08 -18.79 11.95
CA PRO A 696 6.13 -17.79 11.93
C PRO A 696 6.78 -17.72 13.32
N ARG A 697 8.09 -17.93 13.38
CA ARG A 697 8.84 -18.10 14.64
C ARG A 697 9.46 -16.79 15.10
N THR A 698 9.93 -15.96 14.15
CA THR A 698 10.56 -14.67 14.44
C THR A 698 9.90 -13.56 13.67
N LEU A 699 9.70 -12.41 14.31
CA LEU A 699 9.20 -11.21 13.67
C LEU A 699 10.05 -10.01 14.10
N PHE A 700 10.79 -9.47 13.13
CA PHE A 700 11.43 -8.17 13.27
C PHE A 700 10.46 -7.07 12.90
N ILE A 701 10.38 -6.03 13.73
CA ILE A 701 9.57 -4.85 13.46
C ILE A 701 10.41 -3.61 13.64
N TRP A 702 10.53 -2.81 12.59
CA TRP A 702 11.22 -1.52 12.66
C TRP A 702 10.53 -0.50 11.78
N ARG A 703 10.60 0.77 12.20
CA ARG A 703 9.90 1.89 11.54
C ARG A 703 8.37 1.71 11.50
N SER A 704 7.85 0.88 12.39
CA SER A 704 6.44 0.50 12.49
C SER A 704 6.03 0.31 13.94
N ASN A 705 4.83 0.79 14.26
CA ASN A 705 4.12 0.45 15.49
C ASN A 705 2.93 -0.46 15.14
N LEU A 706 3.24 -1.66 14.65
CA LEU A 706 2.25 -2.64 14.18
C LEU A 706 1.08 -2.82 15.16
N ILE A 707 1.37 -3.16 16.41
CA ILE A 707 0.39 -3.61 17.41
C ILE A 707 -0.75 -2.62 17.66
N SER A 708 -0.48 -1.32 17.69
CA SER A 708 -1.51 -0.31 18.02
C SER A 708 -1.87 0.60 16.85
N SER A 709 -1.18 0.46 15.70
CA SER A 709 -1.38 1.33 14.55
C SER A 709 -1.98 0.59 13.37
N SER A 710 -1.37 -0.51 12.91
CA SER A 710 -1.76 -1.15 11.64
C SER A 710 -2.30 -2.57 11.79
N ALA A 711 -2.20 -3.18 12.97
CA ALA A 711 -2.75 -4.50 13.31
C ALA A 711 -4.29 -4.51 13.36
N LYS A 712 -4.96 -4.68 12.21
CA LYS A 712 -6.41 -4.96 12.17
C LYS A 712 -6.67 -6.27 12.89
N GLY A 713 -7.62 -6.25 13.83
CA GLY A 713 -7.80 -7.38 14.74
C GLY A 713 -6.72 -7.44 15.82
N GLN A 714 -6.46 -6.33 16.51
CA GLN A 714 -5.41 -6.26 17.53
C GLN A 714 -5.50 -7.42 18.54
N GLU A 715 -6.70 -7.78 19.00
CA GLU A 715 -6.86 -8.82 20.02
C GLU A 715 -6.54 -10.22 19.48
N TYR A 716 -6.71 -10.47 18.18
CA TYR A 716 -6.23 -11.69 17.51
C TYR A 716 -4.71 -11.76 17.46
N PHE A 717 -4.03 -10.63 17.25
CA PHE A 717 -2.57 -10.57 17.39
C PHE A 717 -2.14 -10.93 18.82
N MET A 718 -2.86 -10.41 19.83
CA MET A 718 -2.53 -10.65 21.24
C MET A 718 -2.65 -12.15 21.57
N LYS A 719 -3.77 -12.77 21.21
CA LYS A 719 -4.06 -14.18 21.49
C LYS A 719 -3.19 -15.13 20.66
N HIS A 720 -3.34 -15.07 19.34
CA HIS A 720 -2.85 -16.13 18.45
C HIS A 720 -1.37 -15.97 18.09
N LEU A 721 -0.90 -14.74 17.82
CA LEU A 721 0.49 -14.51 17.45
C LEU A 721 1.38 -14.36 18.70
N LEU A 722 0.98 -13.52 19.66
CA LEU A 722 1.82 -13.16 20.79
C LEU A 722 1.65 -14.07 22.02
N GLY A 723 0.48 -14.69 22.23
CA GLY A 723 0.17 -15.41 23.47
C GLY A 723 0.19 -14.47 24.69
N ALA A 724 -0.21 -13.21 24.48
CA ALA A 724 -0.36 -12.19 25.49
C ALA A 724 -1.80 -12.16 26.02
N SER A 725 -2.06 -11.33 27.04
CA SER A 725 -3.45 -11.07 27.45
C SER A 725 -4.19 -10.31 26.35
N ASP A 726 -5.38 -10.80 25.99
CA ASP A 726 -6.26 -10.26 24.97
C ASP A 726 -7.63 -9.87 25.55
N GLY A 727 -8.38 -9.09 24.76
CA GLY A 727 -9.77 -8.72 25.01
C GLY A 727 -10.74 -9.28 23.96
N LEU A 728 -10.43 -10.41 23.33
CA LEU A 728 -11.23 -10.97 22.24
C LEU A 728 -12.57 -11.51 22.76
N LEU A 729 -13.67 -11.00 22.21
CA LEU A 729 -15.03 -11.43 22.56
C LEU A 729 -15.63 -12.42 21.56
N ALA A 730 -15.01 -12.54 20.38
CA ALA A 730 -15.42 -13.46 19.34
C ALA A 730 -15.08 -14.90 19.70
N GLU A 731 -15.95 -15.82 19.31
CA GLU A 731 -15.68 -17.26 19.34
C GLU A 731 -15.48 -17.78 17.90
N PRO A 732 -14.63 -18.80 17.66
CA PRO A 732 -14.44 -19.37 16.33
C PRO A 732 -15.77 -19.87 15.72
N ASN A 733 -16.00 -19.55 14.45
CA ASN A 733 -17.15 -20.03 13.70
C ASN A 733 -16.91 -21.49 13.27
N VAL A 734 -17.44 -22.43 14.06
CA VAL A 734 -17.34 -23.87 13.78
C VAL A 734 -18.39 -24.37 12.78
N THR A 735 -19.33 -23.53 12.36
CA THR A 735 -20.38 -23.89 11.39
C THR A 735 -19.97 -23.66 9.94
N GLU A 736 -19.06 -22.71 9.68
CA GLU A 736 -18.54 -22.40 8.34
C GLU A 736 -17.02 -22.65 8.29
N LYS A 737 -16.63 -23.92 8.36
CA LYS A 737 -15.22 -24.30 8.29
C LYS A 737 -14.73 -24.29 6.83
N PRO A 738 -13.48 -23.83 6.57
CA PRO A 738 -12.85 -24.02 5.26
C PRO A 738 -12.65 -25.50 4.94
N GLU A 739 -12.59 -25.81 3.65
CA GLU A 739 -12.39 -27.18 3.15
C GLU A 739 -10.94 -27.48 2.74
N GLU A 740 -10.13 -26.47 2.43
CA GLU A 740 -8.73 -26.61 2.01
C GLU A 740 -7.74 -26.49 3.18
N ILE A 741 -8.24 -26.24 4.41
CA ILE A 741 -7.42 -25.98 5.60
C ILE A 741 -7.75 -26.96 6.72
N VAL A 742 -6.71 -27.52 7.35
CA VAL A 742 -6.85 -28.33 8.55
C VAL A 742 -7.29 -27.46 9.74
N TRP A 743 -8.50 -27.70 10.22
CA TRP A 743 -9.00 -27.06 11.44
C TRP A 743 -8.38 -27.69 12.70
N ARG A 744 -7.54 -26.93 13.41
CA ARG A 744 -6.98 -27.33 14.70
C ARG A 744 -7.63 -26.58 15.86
N GLU A 745 -7.91 -27.31 16.93
CA GLU A 745 -8.40 -26.70 18.17
C GLU A 745 -7.28 -25.89 18.84
N ASP A 746 -7.65 -24.69 19.32
CA ASP A 746 -6.86 -23.78 20.15
C ASP A 746 -5.35 -23.60 19.82
N VAL A 747 -5.03 -22.57 19.03
CA VAL A 747 -3.65 -22.25 18.59
C VAL A 747 -3.27 -20.86 19.08
N GLU A 748 -2.35 -20.77 20.04
CA GLU A 748 -1.93 -19.51 20.65
C GLU A 748 -0.41 -19.33 20.70
N GLY A 749 0.04 -18.06 20.77
CA GLY A 749 1.45 -17.72 20.97
C GLY A 749 2.41 -18.27 19.92
N LYS A 750 2.03 -18.25 18.63
CA LYS A 750 2.84 -18.77 17.51
C LYS A 750 4.27 -18.20 17.49
N LEU A 751 4.43 -16.93 17.83
CA LEU A 751 5.69 -16.21 17.72
C LEU A 751 6.62 -16.50 18.88
N ASP A 752 7.81 -17.03 18.59
CA ASP A 752 8.84 -17.31 19.59
C ASP A 752 9.63 -16.05 19.96
N LEU A 753 10.00 -15.22 18.99
CA LEU A 753 10.74 -13.98 19.27
C LEU A 753 10.21 -12.79 18.47
N MET A 754 9.83 -11.74 19.19
CA MET A 754 9.53 -10.43 18.64
C MET A 754 10.65 -9.45 18.96
N VAL A 755 11.29 -8.90 17.92
CA VAL A 755 12.36 -7.90 18.06
C VAL A 755 11.88 -6.58 17.47
N ALA A 756 11.81 -5.53 18.30
CA ALA A 756 11.39 -4.20 17.88
C ALA A 756 12.57 -3.22 17.87
N LEU A 757 12.71 -2.43 16.80
CA LEU A 757 13.61 -1.28 16.74
C LEU A 757 12.76 -0.01 16.74
N ASP A 758 12.92 0.81 17.76
CA ASP A 758 12.22 2.09 17.88
C ASP A 758 13.07 3.08 18.70
N PHE A 759 12.89 4.36 18.44
CA PHE A 759 13.43 5.44 19.27
C PHE A 759 12.48 5.79 20.42
N ARG A 760 11.22 5.35 20.39
CA ARG A 760 10.21 5.59 21.44
C ARG A 760 9.57 4.29 21.95
N MET A 761 9.26 4.24 23.25
CA MET A 761 8.63 3.07 23.88
C MET A 761 7.11 3.06 23.65
N THR A 762 6.69 2.68 22.44
CA THR A 762 5.27 2.57 22.05
C THR A 762 4.69 1.20 22.40
N SER A 763 3.44 0.92 21.99
CA SER A 763 2.85 -0.41 22.18
C SER A 763 3.68 -1.54 21.57
N THR A 764 4.15 -1.44 20.33
CA THR A 764 4.94 -2.51 19.72
C THR A 764 6.20 -2.88 20.54
N PRO A 765 7.10 -1.95 20.90
CA PRO A 765 8.21 -2.19 21.82
C PRO A 765 7.76 -2.71 23.21
N LEU A 766 6.63 -2.21 23.74
CA LEU A 766 6.10 -2.68 25.03
C LEU A 766 5.69 -4.16 24.99
N TYR A 767 5.25 -4.66 23.83
CA TYR A 767 4.91 -6.06 23.60
C TYR A 767 6.08 -6.91 23.09
N ALA A 768 7.15 -6.32 22.56
CA ALA A 768 8.32 -7.04 22.07
C ALA A 768 9.12 -7.74 23.20
N ASP A 769 9.81 -8.82 22.84
CA ASP A 769 10.69 -9.53 23.77
C ASP A 769 12.04 -8.82 23.90
N ILE A 770 12.54 -8.26 22.79
CA ILE A 770 13.75 -7.45 22.71
C ILE A 770 13.41 -6.12 22.03
N VAL A 771 13.88 -5.03 22.63
CA VAL A 771 13.80 -3.68 22.06
C VAL A 771 15.21 -3.16 21.83
N LEU A 772 15.52 -2.78 20.60
CA LEU A 772 16.81 -2.21 20.22
C LEU A 772 16.66 -0.69 19.99
N PRO A 773 17.52 0.15 20.60
CA PRO A 773 17.38 1.60 20.53
C PRO A 773 17.79 2.12 19.14
N ALA A 774 16.80 2.52 18.34
CA ALA A 774 17.04 3.13 17.04
C ALA A 774 17.41 4.62 17.19
N ALA A 775 18.29 5.12 16.32
CA ALA A 775 18.58 6.54 16.20
C ALA A 775 17.38 7.30 15.64
N THR A 776 17.15 8.52 16.11
CA THR A 776 16.12 9.39 15.56
C THR A 776 16.51 9.88 14.16
N TRP A 777 15.58 10.54 13.49
CA TRP A 777 15.81 11.11 12.16
C TRP A 777 16.86 12.23 12.14
N TYR A 778 17.15 12.83 13.30
CA TYR A 778 18.14 13.90 13.43
C TYR A 778 19.53 13.36 13.82
N GLU A 779 19.71 12.05 13.84
CA GLU A 779 20.91 11.37 14.31
C GLU A 779 21.46 10.35 13.28
N LYS A 780 20.87 10.27 12.08
CA LYS A 780 21.25 9.28 11.07
C LYS A 780 21.31 9.82 9.64
N THR A 781 21.95 9.03 8.77
CA THR A 781 22.10 9.26 7.34
C THR A 781 21.13 8.37 6.56
N ASP A 782 20.35 8.96 5.65
CA ASP A 782 19.35 8.26 4.84
C ASP A 782 18.83 9.16 3.69
N LEU A 783 17.87 8.69 2.90
CA LEU A 783 17.22 9.37 1.77
C LEU A 783 15.69 9.37 1.93
N SER A 784 15.05 10.43 1.42
CA SER A 784 13.59 10.53 1.34
C SER A 784 13.12 11.01 -0.04
N SER A 785 11.99 10.48 -0.50
CA SER A 785 11.23 10.92 -1.68
C SER A 785 9.72 10.72 -1.43
N THR A 786 8.88 11.30 -2.29
CA THR A 786 7.42 11.13 -2.21
C THR A 786 6.77 11.37 -3.57
N ASP A 787 5.52 10.95 -3.68
CA ASP A 787 4.50 11.28 -4.67
C ASP A 787 4.29 12.79 -4.83
N MET A 788 4.20 13.51 -3.71
CA MET A 788 3.70 14.89 -3.68
C MET A 788 4.59 15.91 -4.40
N HIS A 789 5.89 15.64 -4.54
CA HIS A 789 6.84 16.54 -5.19
C HIS A 789 8.02 15.76 -5.79
N PRO A 790 8.76 16.31 -6.75
CA PRO A 790 9.70 15.54 -7.54
C PRO A 790 11.11 15.54 -6.93
N PHE A 791 11.24 15.74 -5.61
CA PHE A 791 12.55 15.95 -4.98
C PHE A 791 13.03 14.75 -4.19
N VAL A 792 14.32 14.45 -4.30
CA VAL A 792 15.06 13.60 -3.36
C VAL A 792 15.91 14.47 -2.45
N HIS A 793 15.90 14.17 -1.15
CA HIS A 793 16.69 14.90 -0.15
C HIS A 793 17.09 14.02 1.05
N PRO A 794 18.12 14.39 1.82
CA PRO A 794 18.76 13.48 2.75
C PRO A 794 18.25 13.64 4.19
N PHE A 795 18.53 12.62 4.98
CA PHE A 795 18.70 12.75 6.43
C PHE A 795 20.17 13.00 6.71
N ASN A 796 20.48 13.97 7.56
CA ASN A 796 21.83 14.16 8.09
C ASN A 796 21.80 14.16 9.62
N PRO A 797 22.81 13.56 10.28
CA PRO A 797 22.93 13.63 11.73
C PRO A 797 23.28 15.05 12.18
N ALA A 798 22.38 15.68 12.93
CA ALA A 798 22.63 16.92 13.66
C ALA A 798 23.64 16.71 14.80
N VAL A 799 23.54 15.56 15.48
CA VAL A 799 24.45 15.05 16.50
C VAL A 799 24.66 13.55 16.28
N ASN A 800 25.64 12.95 16.97
CA ASN A 800 25.76 11.49 17.00
C ASN A 800 24.54 10.87 17.70
N PRO A 801 24.14 9.63 17.35
CA PRO A 801 23.10 8.90 18.06
C PRO A 801 23.28 8.96 19.59
N LEU A 802 22.24 9.39 20.30
CA LEU A 802 22.29 9.59 21.74
C LEU A 802 22.27 8.26 22.51
N TRP A 803 22.87 8.25 23.71
CA TRP A 803 23.04 7.07 24.57
C TRP A 803 23.71 5.89 23.84
N GLU A 804 23.05 4.72 23.78
CA GLU A 804 23.53 3.54 23.06
C GLU A 804 22.71 3.29 21.79
N SER A 805 21.95 4.29 21.32
CA SER A 805 21.18 4.17 20.08
C SER A 805 22.10 4.07 18.86
N ARG A 806 21.59 3.43 17.80
CA ARG A 806 22.31 3.21 16.54
C ARG A 806 21.36 3.39 15.37
N SER A 807 21.89 3.76 14.20
CA SER A 807 21.08 3.77 12.99
C SER A 807 20.56 2.36 12.68
N ASP A 808 19.39 2.24 12.04
CA ASP A 808 18.83 0.93 11.67
C ASP A 808 19.84 0.10 10.85
N TRP A 809 20.62 0.76 9.98
CA TRP A 809 21.70 0.13 9.20
C TRP A 809 22.78 -0.49 10.07
N ASP A 810 23.26 0.24 11.08
CA ASP A 810 24.33 -0.23 11.97
C ASP A 810 23.84 -1.34 12.92
N ILE A 811 22.56 -1.30 13.32
CA ILE A 811 21.95 -2.36 14.14
C ILE A 811 21.99 -3.68 13.39
N TYR A 812 21.50 -3.70 12.15
CA TYR A 812 21.49 -4.91 11.33
C TYR A 812 22.89 -5.30 10.83
N ALA A 813 23.81 -4.36 10.62
CA ALA A 813 25.21 -4.68 10.32
C ALA A 813 25.85 -5.48 11.46
N LYS A 814 25.66 -5.03 12.71
CA LYS A 814 26.16 -5.74 13.90
C LYS A 814 25.47 -7.08 14.13
N LEU A 815 24.17 -7.16 13.87
CA LEU A 815 23.45 -8.43 13.94
C LEU A 815 23.95 -9.40 12.87
N ALA A 816 24.20 -8.93 11.64
CA ALA A 816 24.78 -9.74 10.57
C ALA A 816 26.18 -10.24 10.93
N GLU A 817 27.02 -9.39 11.51
CA GLU A 817 28.35 -9.76 12.03
C GLU A 817 28.24 -10.87 13.08
N LYS A 818 27.40 -10.67 14.11
CA LYS A 818 27.24 -11.65 15.19
C LYS A 818 26.63 -12.97 14.69
N PHE A 819 25.66 -12.88 13.78
CA PHE A 819 25.05 -14.04 13.15
C PHE A 819 26.09 -14.83 12.33
N SER A 820 26.88 -14.17 11.49
CA SER A 820 27.91 -14.84 10.67
C SER A 820 29.01 -15.49 11.50
N GLU A 821 29.45 -14.86 12.60
CA GLU A 821 30.39 -15.45 13.56
C GLU A 821 29.85 -16.79 14.09
N MET A 822 28.61 -16.80 14.58
CA MET A 822 27.97 -17.99 15.15
C MET A 822 27.64 -19.04 14.09
N ALA A 823 27.21 -18.61 12.90
CA ALA A 823 26.93 -19.49 11.76
C ALA A 823 28.18 -20.27 11.33
N GLY A 824 29.40 -19.72 11.51
CA GLY A 824 30.64 -20.44 11.26
C GLY A 824 30.77 -21.77 12.03
N THR A 825 30.13 -21.86 13.21
CA THR A 825 30.10 -23.09 14.01
C THR A 825 28.84 -23.93 13.76
N HIS A 826 27.68 -23.28 13.57
CA HIS A 826 26.39 -23.97 13.60
C HIS A 826 25.73 -24.18 12.23
N LEU A 827 26.08 -23.37 11.23
CA LEU A 827 25.58 -23.46 9.85
C LEU A 827 26.75 -23.39 8.84
N PRO A 828 27.76 -24.26 8.96
CA PRO A 828 28.91 -24.20 8.07
C PRO A 828 28.56 -24.69 6.65
N GLY A 829 29.17 -24.06 5.65
CA GLY A 829 29.05 -24.48 4.25
C GLY A 829 27.95 -23.76 3.47
N VAL A 830 27.64 -24.30 2.29
CA VAL A 830 26.67 -23.73 1.36
C VAL A 830 25.43 -24.60 1.33
N TYR A 831 24.29 -24.02 1.68
CA TYR A 831 22.98 -24.67 1.65
C TYR A 831 22.24 -24.31 0.36
N LYS A 832 21.52 -25.27 -0.22
CA LYS A 832 20.64 -25.04 -1.37
C LYS A 832 19.21 -24.91 -0.89
N ASP A 833 18.72 -23.68 -0.86
CA ASP A 833 17.37 -23.35 -0.42
C ASP A 833 16.39 -23.40 -1.59
N VAL A 834 15.36 -24.24 -1.51
CA VAL A 834 14.24 -24.23 -2.47
C VAL A 834 13.33 -23.06 -2.14
N VAL A 835 13.23 -22.11 -3.06
CA VAL A 835 12.39 -20.91 -2.91
C VAL A 835 11.32 -20.91 -3.99
N ILE A 836 10.06 -20.82 -3.58
CA ILE A 836 8.96 -20.52 -4.49
C ILE A 836 8.68 -19.02 -4.59
N THR A 837 8.37 -18.56 -5.79
CA THR A 837 7.84 -17.21 -6.05
C THR A 837 6.55 -17.28 -6.85
N PRO A 838 5.60 -16.36 -6.60
CA PRO A 838 4.37 -16.30 -7.39
C PRO A 838 4.64 -15.93 -8.86
N LEU A 839 3.61 -16.09 -9.68
CA LEU A 839 3.50 -15.66 -11.06
C LEU A 839 3.47 -14.13 -11.08
N ALA A 840 4.61 -13.54 -11.41
CA ALA A 840 4.82 -12.12 -11.25
C ALA A 840 4.24 -11.31 -12.42
N HIS A 841 3.61 -10.17 -12.10
CA HIS A 841 3.37 -9.11 -13.07
C HIS A 841 4.70 -8.59 -13.63
N ASP A 842 4.68 -8.01 -14.83
CA ASP A 842 5.87 -7.54 -15.52
C ASP A 842 6.90 -8.65 -15.80
N SER A 843 6.39 -9.88 -15.95
CA SER A 843 7.16 -11.05 -16.35
C SER A 843 6.30 -11.95 -17.24
N ILE A 844 6.94 -12.82 -18.01
CA ILE A 844 6.24 -13.80 -18.87
C ILE A 844 5.23 -14.66 -18.10
N SER A 845 5.39 -14.84 -16.78
CA SER A 845 4.44 -15.58 -15.95
C SER A 845 3.08 -14.89 -15.80
N GLU A 846 2.91 -13.64 -16.23
CA GLU A 846 1.61 -12.96 -16.21
C GLU A 846 0.64 -13.50 -17.28
N ILE A 847 1.14 -14.21 -18.30
CA ILE A 847 0.32 -14.89 -19.32
C ILE A 847 0.20 -16.39 -19.03
N SER A 848 -0.39 -16.72 -17.87
CA SER A 848 -0.40 -18.09 -17.33
C SER A 848 -1.62 -18.93 -17.72
N GLN A 849 -2.81 -18.63 -17.17
CA GLN A 849 -4.05 -19.34 -17.47
C GLN A 849 -4.91 -18.52 -18.45
N PRO A 850 -4.96 -18.89 -19.74
CA PRO A 850 -5.64 -18.07 -20.75
C PRO A 850 -7.16 -18.10 -20.57
N MET A 851 -7.85 -17.20 -21.26
CA MET A 851 -9.31 -17.04 -21.23
C MET A 851 -9.90 -16.63 -19.87
N GLY A 852 -9.08 -16.44 -18.84
CA GLY A 852 -9.52 -16.06 -17.50
C GLY A 852 -10.19 -17.20 -16.73
N VAL A 853 -10.07 -18.44 -17.21
CA VAL A 853 -10.66 -19.64 -16.60
C VAL A 853 -9.70 -20.22 -15.58
N VAL A 854 -10.21 -20.50 -14.39
CA VAL A 854 -9.45 -21.04 -13.27
C VAL A 854 -9.42 -22.57 -13.36
N LYS A 855 -8.21 -23.14 -13.45
CA LYS A 855 -7.99 -24.58 -13.36
C LYS A 855 -6.99 -24.91 -12.26
N ASP A 856 -7.33 -25.94 -11.49
CA ASP A 856 -6.57 -26.39 -10.34
C ASP A 856 -5.82 -27.71 -10.61
N TRP A 857 -4.50 -27.63 -10.61
CA TRP A 857 -3.65 -28.80 -10.79
C TRP A 857 -3.77 -29.81 -9.64
N ALA A 858 -4.09 -29.35 -8.43
CA ALA A 858 -4.26 -30.24 -7.27
C ALA A 858 -5.52 -31.10 -7.40
N LYS A 859 -6.50 -30.68 -8.21
CA LYS A 859 -7.72 -31.42 -8.56
C LYS A 859 -7.59 -32.23 -9.86
N GLY A 860 -6.44 -32.14 -10.55
CA GLY A 860 -6.19 -32.82 -11.83
C GLY A 860 -6.84 -32.14 -13.05
N GLU A 861 -7.27 -30.88 -12.92
CA GLU A 861 -7.93 -30.11 -13.98
C GLU A 861 -6.94 -29.58 -15.03
N ILE A 862 -5.68 -29.43 -14.64
CA ILE A 862 -4.56 -29.00 -15.48
C ILE A 862 -3.24 -29.62 -14.97
N GLU A 863 -2.23 -29.70 -15.83
CA GLU A 863 -0.88 -30.12 -15.43
C GLU A 863 -0.24 -29.09 -14.49
N ALA A 864 0.49 -29.54 -13.48
CA ALA A 864 1.28 -28.71 -12.57
C ALA A 864 2.62 -28.32 -13.21
N ILE A 865 2.71 -27.09 -13.71
CA ILE A 865 3.86 -26.56 -14.45
C ILE A 865 4.42 -25.36 -13.67
N PRO A 866 5.60 -25.49 -13.04
CA PRO A 866 6.26 -24.40 -12.32
C PRO A 866 6.37 -23.14 -13.17
N GLY A 867 5.93 -22.01 -12.62
CA GLY A 867 5.99 -20.71 -13.31
C GLY A 867 4.88 -20.46 -14.34
N LYS A 868 3.90 -21.37 -14.44
CA LYS A 868 2.73 -21.22 -15.32
C LYS A 868 1.41 -21.59 -14.63
N THR A 869 1.28 -22.79 -14.09
CA THR A 869 0.03 -23.22 -13.40
C THR A 869 0.22 -23.44 -11.90
N MET A 870 1.45 -23.27 -11.44
CA MET A 870 1.85 -23.27 -10.03
C MET A 870 3.02 -22.26 -9.84
N PRO A 871 3.44 -21.94 -8.60
CA PRO A 871 4.56 -21.04 -8.35
C PRO A 871 5.84 -21.42 -9.11
N ASN A 872 6.71 -20.44 -9.37
CA ASN A 872 8.07 -20.68 -9.84
C ASN A 872 8.89 -21.34 -8.73
N PHE A 873 9.77 -22.30 -9.06
CA PHE A 873 10.71 -22.93 -8.13
C PHE A 873 12.14 -22.54 -8.49
N SER A 874 12.92 -22.10 -7.51
CA SER A 874 14.31 -21.69 -7.70
C SER A 874 15.20 -22.23 -6.58
N ILE A 875 16.48 -22.47 -6.89
CA ILE A 875 17.50 -22.77 -5.89
C ILE A 875 18.27 -21.49 -5.58
N VAL A 876 18.31 -21.12 -4.30
CA VAL A 876 19.15 -20.04 -3.78
C VAL A 876 20.26 -20.64 -2.93
N GLU A 877 21.52 -20.41 -3.32
CA GLU A 877 22.67 -20.86 -2.56
C GLU A 877 22.95 -19.91 -1.39
N ARG A 878 22.97 -20.45 -0.17
CA ARG A 878 23.15 -19.69 1.07
C ARG A 878 24.35 -20.18 1.84
N ASP A 879 25.37 -19.33 1.89
CA ASP A 879 26.46 -19.45 2.86
C ASP A 879 26.18 -18.50 4.03
N PHE A 880 25.66 -19.05 5.12
CA PHE A 880 25.30 -18.30 6.32
C PHE A 880 26.52 -17.71 7.05
N THR A 881 27.71 -18.25 6.79
CA THR A 881 28.96 -17.71 7.35
C THR A 881 29.38 -16.40 6.69
N LYS A 882 28.77 -16.06 5.54
CA LYS A 882 29.10 -14.89 4.71
C LYS A 882 28.06 -13.77 4.72
N ILE A 883 27.02 -13.86 5.55
CA ILE A 883 25.94 -12.85 5.61
C ILE A 883 26.50 -11.45 5.86
N TYR A 884 27.39 -11.28 6.86
CA TYR A 884 28.01 -9.97 7.13
C TYR A 884 28.81 -9.45 5.94
N ASP A 885 29.61 -10.32 5.32
CA ASP A 885 30.45 -9.95 4.19
C ASP A 885 29.61 -9.46 3.01
N LYS A 886 28.53 -10.17 2.70
CA LYS A 886 27.53 -9.77 1.70
C LYS A 886 26.78 -8.50 2.11
N TYR A 887 26.47 -8.35 3.40
CA TYR A 887 25.72 -7.20 3.91
C TYR A 887 26.46 -5.88 3.67
N ILE A 888 27.76 -5.83 3.94
CA ILE A 888 28.58 -4.61 3.86
C ILE A 888 29.18 -4.34 2.47
N THR A 889 28.89 -5.17 1.46
CA THR A 889 29.41 -5.02 0.10
C THR A 889 28.30 -5.06 -0.95
N LEU A 890 28.49 -4.30 -2.03
CA LEU A 890 27.61 -4.36 -3.19
C LEU A 890 28.00 -5.59 -4.02
N GLY A 891 27.06 -6.51 -4.19
CA GLY A 891 27.31 -7.81 -4.78
C GLY A 891 27.55 -7.78 -6.29
N PRO A 892 28.22 -8.82 -6.83
CA PRO A 892 28.71 -8.85 -8.20
C PRO A 892 27.62 -9.01 -9.26
N ASN A 893 26.37 -9.34 -8.93
CA ASN A 893 25.32 -9.53 -9.94
C ASN A 893 25.05 -8.25 -10.74
N LEU A 894 25.35 -7.08 -10.17
CA LEU A 894 25.18 -5.78 -10.84
C LEU A 894 26.28 -5.46 -11.86
N SER A 895 27.41 -6.19 -11.87
CA SER A 895 28.50 -5.97 -12.83
C SER A 895 28.24 -6.59 -14.21
N ILE A 896 27.31 -7.56 -14.27
CA ILE A 896 26.96 -8.29 -15.50
C ILE A 896 25.46 -8.35 -15.77
N GLY A 897 24.63 -8.24 -14.73
CA GLY A 897 23.18 -8.37 -14.82
C GLY A 897 22.47 -7.08 -15.19
N LYS A 898 21.15 -7.19 -15.31
CA LYS A 898 20.23 -6.05 -15.40
C LYS A 898 19.64 -5.75 -14.03
N THR A 899 19.38 -4.48 -13.76
CA THR A 899 18.49 -4.01 -12.69
C THR A 899 17.25 -3.39 -13.29
N GLY A 900 16.16 -3.29 -12.53
CA GLY A 900 14.89 -2.82 -13.05
C GLY A 900 13.77 -2.76 -12.02
N ALA A 901 12.68 -2.12 -12.42
CA ALA A 901 11.40 -2.06 -11.73
C ALA A 901 10.29 -1.75 -12.74
N HIS A 902 9.06 -2.10 -12.40
CA HIS A 902 7.84 -1.73 -13.16
C HIS A 902 7.91 -2.06 -14.65
N GLY A 903 8.41 -3.25 -14.99
CA GLY A 903 8.48 -3.74 -16.37
C GLY A 903 9.66 -3.26 -17.20
N VAL A 904 10.55 -2.43 -16.64
CA VAL A 904 11.74 -1.95 -17.34
C VAL A 904 13.01 -2.48 -16.68
N SER A 905 13.97 -2.98 -17.48
CA SER A 905 15.26 -3.43 -16.97
C SER A 905 16.43 -3.06 -17.89
N PHE A 906 17.56 -2.69 -17.30
CA PHE A 906 18.74 -2.16 -18.00
C PHE A 906 20.02 -2.49 -17.23
N SER A 907 21.17 -2.39 -17.90
CA SER A 907 22.48 -2.66 -17.27
C SER A 907 22.98 -1.44 -16.48
N VAL A 908 23.62 -1.71 -15.35
CA VAL A 908 24.29 -0.74 -14.48
C VAL A 908 25.76 -1.11 -14.23
N ALA A 909 26.36 -1.91 -15.12
CA ALA A 909 27.72 -2.42 -14.97
C ALA A 909 28.77 -1.30 -14.84
N GLU A 910 28.63 -0.24 -15.63
CA GLU A 910 29.53 0.92 -15.58
C GLU A 910 29.38 1.69 -14.26
N GLU A 911 28.14 1.87 -13.79
CA GLU A 911 27.83 2.54 -12.52
C GLU A 911 28.30 1.70 -11.32
N TYR A 912 28.30 0.37 -11.43
CA TYR A 912 28.88 -0.55 -10.45
C TYR A 912 30.40 -0.39 -10.35
N GLU A 913 31.11 -0.32 -11.49
CA GLU A 913 32.56 -0.05 -11.50
C GLU A 913 32.90 1.35 -10.96
N GLU A 914 32.09 2.35 -11.28
CA GLU A 914 32.23 3.69 -10.71
C GLU A 914 32.11 3.69 -9.18
N LEU A 915 31.21 2.88 -8.62
CA LEU A 915 31.03 2.77 -7.16
C LEU A 915 32.27 2.20 -6.44
N LYS A 916 33.13 1.43 -7.11
CA LYS A 916 34.42 1.02 -6.54
C LYS A 916 35.31 2.23 -6.24
N HIS A 917 35.21 3.28 -7.04
CA HIS A 917 35.95 4.53 -6.83
C HIS A 917 35.23 5.47 -5.85
N ILE A 918 33.89 5.55 -5.89
CA ILE A 918 33.11 6.42 -4.99
C ILE A 918 33.17 5.91 -3.55
N ASN A 919 32.85 4.63 -3.34
CA ASN A 919 32.73 4.06 -2.00
C ASN A 919 34.02 3.36 -1.52
N GLY A 920 34.97 3.11 -2.43
CA GLY A 920 36.13 2.26 -2.19
C GLY A 920 35.79 0.77 -2.29
N THR A 921 36.83 -0.08 -2.21
CA THR A 921 36.73 -1.54 -2.27
C THR A 921 37.39 -2.22 -1.07
N HIS A 922 36.98 -3.44 -0.76
CA HIS A 922 37.72 -4.31 0.16
C HIS A 922 38.89 -4.99 -0.57
N PHE A 923 40.01 -5.18 0.13
CA PHE A 923 41.19 -5.91 -0.36
C PHE A 923 41.63 -6.88 0.72
N ASP A 924 41.13 -8.11 0.65
CA ASP A 924 41.43 -9.21 1.55
C ASP A 924 41.17 -10.56 0.84
N ASP A 925 41.38 -11.69 1.50
CA ASP A 925 41.16 -13.03 0.91
C ASP A 925 39.71 -13.54 1.04
N SER A 926 38.75 -12.64 1.32
CA SER A 926 37.33 -13.00 1.48
C SER A 926 36.51 -12.78 0.21
N ILE A 927 35.22 -13.13 0.25
CA ILE A 927 34.29 -12.89 -0.87
C ILE A 927 34.08 -11.41 -1.19
N LYS A 928 34.51 -10.50 -0.30
CA LYS A 928 34.41 -9.05 -0.46
C LYS A 928 35.46 -8.47 -1.39
N ASN A 929 36.52 -9.23 -1.69
CA ASN A 929 37.69 -8.72 -2.38
C ASN A 929 37.33 -8.07 -3.72
N GLY A 930 37.74 -6.82 -3.91
CA GLY A 930 37.47 -6.05 -5.12
C GLY A 930 36.02 -5.56 -5.29
N LEU A 931 35.11 -5.83 -4.33
CA LEU A 931 33.72 -5.39 -4.40
C LEU A 931 33.55 -3.98 -3.79
N PRO A 932 32.61 -3.15 -4.30
CA PRO A 932 32.29 -1.84 -3.73
C PRO A 932 31.80 -1.95 -2.28
N LYS A 933 32.26 -1.02 -1.43
CA LYS A 933 31.78 -0.92 -0.04
C LYS A 933 30.38 -0.34 0.03
N ILE A 934 29.55 -0.90 0.91
CA ILE A 934 28.31 -0.30 1.40
C ILE A 934 28.23 -0.41 2.93
N GLN A 935 29.38 -0.34 3.61
CA GLN A 935 29.49 -0.57 5.05
C GLN A 935 28.74 0.49 5.89
N THR A 936 28.69 1.73 5.41
CA THR A 936 28.01 2.83 6.09
C THR A 936 26.71 3.22 5.36
N ALA A 937 25.73 3.74 6.09
CA ALA A 937 24.49 4.25 5.50
C ALA A 937 24.72 5.30 4.40
N ARG A 938 25.81 6.08 4.49
CA ARG A 938 26.22 7.02 3.44
C ARG A 938 26.59 6.32 2.13
N GLN A 939 27.43 5.29 2.20
CA GLN A 939 27.82 4.50 1.02
C GLN A 939 26.62 3.76 0.40
N VAL A 940 25.68 3.29 1.23
CA VAL A 940 24.41 2.72 0.74
C VAL A 940 23.61 3.76 -0.03
N ALA A 941 23.46 4.97 0.52
CA ALA A 941 22.75 6.06 -0.15
C ALA A 941 23.43 6.48 -1.47
N ASP A 942 24.77 6.57 -1.49
CA ASP A 942 25.53 6.88 -2.71
C ASP A 942 25.33 5.76 -3.77
N ALA A 943 25.27 4.48 -3.37
CA ALA A 943 24.97 3.38 -4.27
C ALA A 943 23.53 3.45 -4.82
N MET A 944 22.52 3.71 -3.98
CA MET A 944 21.12 3.86 -4.40
C MET A 944 20.97 4.98 -5.44
N LEU A 945 21.61 6.13 -5.22
CA LEU A 945 21.56 7.26 -6.14
C LEU A 945 22.32 7.00 -7.45
N ASN A 946 23.46 6.30 -7.40
CA ASN A 946 24.26 6.06 -8.61
C ASN A 946 23.63 5.02 -9.55
N LEU A 947 22.93 4.03 -9.00
CA LEU A 947 22.34 2.90 -9.74
C LEU A 947 20.95 3.19 -10.32
N SER A 948 20.26 4.25 -9.89
CA SER A 948 18.89 4.52 -10.32
C SER A 948 18.79 5.45 -11.52
N SER A 949 17.86 5.14 -12.42
CA SER A 949 17.49 5.98 -13.55
C SER A 949 16.88 7.33 -13.12
N ALA A 950 16.25 7.42 -11.94
CA ALA A 950 15.66 8.65 -11.44
C ALA A 950 16.69 9.67 -10.91
N THR A 951 17.95 9.27 -10.74
CA THR A 951 19.01 10.07 -10.10
C THR A 951 20.33 10.10 -10.86
N ASN A 952 20.50 9.28 -11.89
CA ASN A 952 21.67 9.28 -12.77
C ASN A 952 21.22 9.36 -14.24
N GLY A 953 21.54 10.47 -14.91
CA GLY A 953 21.10 10.75 -16.28
C GLY A 953 21.60 9.74 -17.31
N ARG A 954 22.77 9.13 -17.10
CA ARG A 954 23.28 8.07 -17.98
C ARG A 954 22.45 6.80 -17.85
N VAL A 955 22.05 6.46 -16.62
CA VAL A 955 21.18 5.31 -16.34
C VAL A 955 19.77 5.57 -16.89
N SER A 956 19.24 6.79 -16.72
CA SER A 956 17.98 7.20 -17.36
C SER A 956 17.99 7.00 -18.87
N GLN A 957 19.06 7.44 -19.54
CA GLN A 957 19.21 7.25 -20.99
C GLN A 957 19.27 5.77 -21.37
N LYS A 958 20.03 4.93 -20.63
CA LYS A 958 20.05 3.47 -20.84
C LYS A 958 18.67 2.85 -20.66
N ALA A 959 17.94 3.26 -19.62
CA ALA A 959 16.59 2.77 -19.34
C ALA A 959 15.61 3.10 -20.47
N TYR A 960 15.60 4.35 -20.97
CA TYR A 960 14.75 4.70 -22.10
C TYR A 960 15.15 3.98 -23.38
N ILE A 961 16.45 3.77 -23.66
CA ILE A 961 16.89 2.98 -24.83
C ILE A 961 16.34 1.56 -24.78
N GLU A 962 16.33 0.92 -23.61
CA GLU A 962 15.71 -0.41 -23.48
C GLU A 962 14.19 -0.34 -23.69
N ALA A 963 13.51 0.66 -23.11
CA ALA A 963 12.08 0.85 -23.31
C ALA A 963 11.71 1.11 -24.79
N GLU A 964 12.52 1.87 -25.54
CA GLU A 964 12.33 2.10 -26.99
C GLU A 964 12.49 0.80 -27.79
N LYS A 965 13.38 -0.11 -27.36
CA LYS A 965 13.54 -1.42 -28.02
C LYS A 965 12.28 -2.26 -27.88
N ASP A 966 11.65 -2.24 -26.71
CA ASP A 966 10.46 -3.05 -26.43
C ASP A 966 9.21 -2.45 -27.10
N THR A 967 9.09 -1.12 -27.07
CA THR A 967 7.88 -0.41 -27.53
C THR A 967 7.93 0.01 -29.00
N GLY A 968 9.11 0.28 -29.55
CA GLY A 968 9.28 0.80 -30.90
C GLY A 968 8.93 2.28 -31.10
N VAL A 969 8.68 3.03 -30.02
CA VAL A 969 8.40 4.48 -30.06
C VAL A 969 9.58 5.28 -29.51
N GLU A 970 9.70 6.57 -29.87
CA GLU A 970 10.77 7.44 -29.38
C GLU A 970 10.50 7.93 -27.96
N LEU A 971 11.40 7.64 -27.03
CA LEU A 971 11.31 7.96 -25.59
C LEU A 971 12.61 8.56 -25.02
N ARG A 972 13.76 8.29 -25.61
CA ARG A 972 15.08 8.68 -25.07
C ARG A 972 15.26 10.20 -25.00
N ASP A 973 14.64 10.95 -25.90
CA ASP A 973 14.60 12.41 -25.87
C ASP A 973 13.95 12.97 -24.59
N ILE A 974 13.17 12.20 -23.83
CA ILE A 974 12.52 12.65 -22.59
C ILE A 974 13.54 13.10 -21.54
N SER A 975 14.69 12.40 -21.42
CA SER A 975 15.74 12.75 -20.46
C SER A 975 17.05 13.23 -21.10
N ALA A 976 17.08 13.46 -22.42
CA ALA A 976 18.30 13.78 -23.16
C ALA A 976 19.02 15.03 -22.64
N ASP A 977 18.27 16.10 -22.31
CA ASP A 977 18.83 17.35 -21.79
C ASP A 977 19.52 17.19 -20.42
N ARG A 978 19.21 16.10 -19.70
CA ARG A 978 19.73 15.80 -18.36
C ARG A 978 20.65 14.57 -18.35
N ALA A 979 21.10 14.09 -19.51
CA ALA A 979 21.90 12.87 -19.65
C ALA A 979 23.24 12.88 -18.87
N ALA A 980 23.83 14.06 -18.66
CA ALA A 980 25.08 14.22 -17.91
C ALA A 980 24.89 14.41 -16.40
N GLU A 981 23.64 14.59 -15.94
CA GLU A 981 23.35 14.91 -14.55
C GLU A 981 23.55 13.69 -13.64
N LYS A 982 24.13 13.93 -12.45
CA LYS A 982 24.23 12.94 -11.38
C LYS A 982 23.84 13.58 -10.05
N ILE A 983 22.77 13.07 -9.45
CA ILE A 983 22.34 13.48 -8.13
C ILE A 983 23.18 12.71 -7.10
N THR A 984 24.02 13.43 -6.36
CA THR A 984 24.85 12.85 -5.30
C THR A 984 24.29 13.20 -3.93
N PHE A 985 24.61 12.42 -2.89
CA PHE A 985 24.17 12.74 -1.54
C PHE A 985 24.68 14.13 -1.07
N GLN A 986 25.89 14.53 -1.49
CA GLN A 986 26.41 15.87 -1.20
C GLN A 986 25.55 16.96 -1.87
N SER A 987 25.13 16.75 -3.13
CA SER A 987 24.30 17.72 -3.84
C SER A 987 22.96 17.95 -3.15
N ILE A 988 22.31 16.88 -2.67
CA ILE A 988 21.02 16.95 -1.98
C ILE A 988 21.13 17.48 -0.55
N THR A 989 22.32 17.35 0.08
CA THR A 989 22.62 17.96 1.39
C THR A 989 22.66 19.48 1.28
N VAL A 990 23.23 20.00 0.19
CA VAL A 990 23.23 21.44 -0.09
C VAL A 990 21.82 21.93 -0.37
N GLN A 991 21.09 21.26 -1.27
CA GLN A 991 19.75 21.64 -1.69
C GLN A 991 19.01 20.42 -2.27
N PRO A 992 17.72 20.18 -1.97
CA PRO A 992 16.92 19.13 -2.62
C PRO A 992 17.07 19.16 -4.15
N ARG A 993 17.08 17.99 -4.80
CA ARG A 993 17.22 17.88 -6.25
C ARG A 993 16.00 17.23 -6.88
N GLU A 994 15.54 17.83 -7.98
CA GLU A 994 14.47 17.27 -8.80
C GLU A 994 14.96 15.99 -9.49
N VAL A 995 14.19 14.92 -9.40
CA VAL A 995 14.52 13.65 -10.05
C VAL A 995 14.55 13.78 -11.57
N ILE A 996 15.30 12.92 -12.21
CA ILE A 996 15.40 12.81 -13.66
C ILE A 996 14.21 11.97 -14.16
N PRO A 997 13.57 12.32 -15.28
CA PRO A 997 12.56 11.46 -15.89
C PRO A 997 13.08 10.04 -16.11
N THR A 998 12.22 9.05 -15.90
CA THR A 998 12.55 7.63 -16.03
C THR A 998 11.37 6.85 -16.60
N PRO A 999 11.59 5.81 -17.43
CA PRO A 999 10.52 4.94 -17.92
C PRO A 999 9.95 4.00 -16.85
N VAL A 1000 10.52 3.93 -15.64
CA VAL A 1000 9.95 3.17 -14.51
C VAL A 1000 8.65 3.80 -13.98
N PHE A 1001 8.47 5.09 -14.22
CA PHE A 1001 7.21 5.78 -13.97
C PHE A 1001 6.63 6.32 -15.28
N SER A 1002 5.36 6.67 -15.26
CA SER A 1002 4.59 6.96 -16.47
C SER A 1002 4.45 8.47 -16.77
N GLY A 1003 5.05 9.32 -15.93
CA GLY A 1003 5.05 10.77 -16.09
C GLY A 1003 6.35 11.34 -16.68
N SER A 1004 6.22 12.49 -17.34
CA SER A 1004 7.35 13.24 -17.90
C SER A 1004 7.38 14.67 -17.38
N ASN A 1005 8.53 15.07 -16.82
CA ASN A 1005 8.82 16.46 -16.44
C ASN A 1005 9.60 17.22 -17.54
N LYS A 1006 9.61 16.69 -18.78
CA LYS A 1006 10.31 17.32 -19.89
C LYS A 1006 9.79 18.74 -20.14
N MET A 1007 10.67 19.65 -20.56
CA MET A 1007 10.35 21.05 -20.86
C MET A 1007 9.82 21.86 -19.67
N GLY A 1008 10.16 21.45 -18.43
CA GLY A 1008 9.76 22.16 -17.22
C GLY A 1008 8.31 21.93 -16.78
N ARG A 1009 7.58 21.03 -17.45
CA ARG A 1009 6.25 20.56 -17.03
C ARG A 1009 6.32 19.90 -15.65
N ARG A 1010 5.22 20.01 -14.90
CA ARG A 1010 5.05 19.28 -13.64
C ARG A 1010 4.77 17.81 -13.92
N TYR A 1011 5.05 16.95 -12.95
CA TYR A 1011 4.80 15.52 -13.08
C TYR A 1011 3.30 15.20 -13.10
N SER A 1012 2.83 14.53 -14.15
CA SER A 1012 1.50 13.89 -14.22
C SER A 1012 1.66 12.46 -14.77
N PRO A 1013 1.01 11.44 -14.18
CA PRO A 1013 1.15 10.05 -14.58
C PRO A 1013 0.49 9.81 -15.93
N PHE A 1014 0.90 8.74 -16.60
CA PHE A 1014 0.41 8.27 -17.88
C PHE A 1014 0.56 9.24 -19.06
N THR A 1015 1.27 10.36 -18.89
CA THR A 1015 1.64 11.24 -20.01
C THR A 1015 2.45 10.48 -21.06
N THR A 1016 3.29 9.51 -20.69
CA THR A 1016 3.99 8.67 -21.67
C THR A 1016 3.04 7.73 -22.41
N ASN A 1017 2.03 7.18 -21.73
CA ASN A 1017 1.03 6.34 -22.37
C ASN A 1017 0.20 7.10 -23.40
N ILE A 1018 -0.24 8.31 -23.04
CA ILE A 1018 -1.11 9.13 -23.89
C ILE A 1018 -0.34 9.86 -24.99
N GLU A 1019 0.78 10.52 -24.66
CA GLU A 1019 1.51 11.36 -25.62
C GLU A 1019 2.51 10.56 -26.47
N ARG A 1020 2.95 9.39 -25.98
CA ARG A 1020 4.01 8.58 -26.61
C ARG A 1020 3.56 7.17 -26.97
N LEU A 1021 2.28 6.85 -26.76
CA LEU A 1021 1.67 5.60 -27.18
C LEU A 1021 2.34 4.35 -26.56
N VAL A 1022 2.88 4.51 -25.34
CA VAL A 1022 3.33 3.37 -24.53
C VAL A 1022 2.09 2.65 -23.98
N PRO A 1023 1.96 1.32 -24.14
CA PRO A 1023 0.79 0.62 -23.64
C PRO A 1023 0.72 0.62 -22.11
N PHE A 1024 -0.50 0.60 -21.59
CA PHE A 1024 -0.75 0.20 -20.21
C PHE A 1024 -0.46 -1.30 -20.06
N ARG A 1025 -0.01 -1.77 -18.90
CA ARG A 1025 0.36 -3.19 -18.70
C ARG A 1025 -0.87 -4.05 -18.40
N THR A 1026 -1.90 -3.88 -19.20
CA THR A 1026 -3.16 -4.61 -19.11
C THR A 1026 -3.31 -5.60 -20.25
N LEU A 1027 -4.25 -6.52 -20.11
CA LEU A 1027 -4.60 -7.51 -21.13
C LEU A 1027 -4.79 -6.88 -22.53
N THR A 1028 -5.42 -5.70 -22.61
CA THR A 1028 -5.68 -5.01 -23.88
C THR A 1028 -4.60 -4.00 -24.25
N GLY A 1029 -3.66 -3.68 -23.35
CA GLY A 1029 -2.72 -2.56 -23.50
C GLY A 1029 -3.32 -1.19 -23.16
N ARG A 1030 -4.61 -1.12 -22.81
CA ARG A 1030 -5.38 0.11 -22.61
C ARG A 1030 -5.94 0.21 -21.19
N GLN A 1031 -6.58 1.32 -20.88
CA GLN A 1031 -7.31 1.52 -19.62
C GLN A 1031 -8.56 0.63 -19.60
N HIS A 1032 -8.72 -0.20 -18.57
CA HIS A 1032 -9.80 -1.19 -18.46
C HIS A 1032 -11.04 -0.64 -17.75
N PHE A 1033 -12.19 -0.73 -18.42
CA PHE A 1033 -13.49 -0.74 -17.77
C PHE A 1033 -13.92 -2.17 -17.43
N TYR A 1034 -13.55 -3.15 -18.27
CA TYR A 1034 -14.02 -4.52 -18.20
C TYR A 1034 -12.93 -5.52 -17.79
N ILE A 1035 -13.26 -6.39 -16.83
CA ILE A 1035 -12.39 -7.47 -16.35
C ILE A 1035 -13.08 -8.80 -16.60
N ASP A 1036 -12.51 -9.64 -17.45
CA ASP A 1036 -13.13 -10.89 -17.89
C ASP A 1036 -12.64 -12.14 -17.17
N HIS A 1037 -11.87 -11.99 -16.09
CA HIS A 1037 -11.45 -13.13 -15.27
C HIS A 1037 -12.67 -13.77 -14.58
N GLU A 1038 -12.72 -15.11 -14.52
CA GLU A 1038 -13.85 -15.89 -13.99
C GLU A 1038 -14.28 -15.44 -12.59
N ILE A 1039 -13.33 -15.25 -11.66
CA ILE A 1039 -13.63 -14.75 -10.30
C ILE A 1039 -14.27 -13.35 -10.34
N PHE A 1040 -13.89 -12.46 -11.26
CA PHE A 1040 -14.56 -11.15 -11.35
C PHE A 1040 -16.00 -11.28 -11.86
N GLN A 1041 -16.27 -12.21 -12.77
CA GLN A 1041 -17.63 -12.52 -13.24
C GLN A 1041 -18.48 -13.17 -12.14
N GLN A 1042 -17.93 -14.15 -11.43
CA GLN A 1042 -18.58 -14.84 -10.30
C GLN A 1042 -19.01 -13.88 -9.19
N TYR A 1043 -18.26 -12.80 -8.96
CA TYR A 1043 -18.60 -11.79 -7.96
C TYR A 1043 -19.29 -10.55 -8.56
N GLY A 1044 -19.57 -10.53 -9.87
CA GLY A 1044 -20.36 -9.47 -10.51
C GLY A 1044 -19.62 -8.13 -10.61
N GLU A 1045 -18.29 -8.20 -10.69
CA GLU A 1045 -17.38 -7.05 -10.73
C GLU A 1045 -16.66 -6.94 -12.07
N ALA A 1046 -17.18 -7.57 -13.13
CA ALA A 1046 -16.61 -7.43 -14.47
C ALA A 1046 -16.63 -5.97 -14.94
N LEU A 1047 -17.72 -5.23 -14.65
CA LEU A 1047 -17.83 -3.78 -14.85
C LEU A 1047 -17.82 -3.01 -13.51
N PRO A 1048 -17.55 -1.69 -13.51
CA PRO A 1048 -17.79 -0.85 -12.35
C PRO A 1048 -19.26 -0.95 -11.92
N ILE A 1049 -19.51 -1.14 -10.63
CA ILE A 1049 -20.84 -1.37 -10.07
C ILE A 1049 -20.95 -0.76 -8.67
N TYR A 1050 -22.17 -0.42 -8.24
CA TYR A 1050 -22.43 -0.14 -6.83
C TYR A 1050 -22.58 -1.46 -6.06
N LYS A 1051 -21.77 -1.62 -5.01
CA LYS A 1051 -21.98 -2.62 -3.95
C LYS A 1051 -22.14 -1.92 -2.61
N PRO A 1052 -23.10 -2.33 -1.76
CA PRO A 1052 -23.24 -1.78 -0.43
C PRO A 1052 -22.04 -2.13 0.46
N THR A 1053 -21.97 -1.49 1.62
CA THR A 1053 -21.04 -1.86 2.69
C THR A 1053 -21.40 -3.22 3.27
N LEU A 1054 -20.47 -3.89 3.96
CA LEU A 1054 -20.81 -5.11 4.69
C LEU A 1054 -21.96 -4.87 5.69
N PRO A 1055 -22.82 -5.89 5.95
CA PRO A 1055 -23.94 -5.76 6.87
C PRO A 1055 -23.51 -5.33 8.29
N PRO A 1056 -24.32 -4.53 9.00
CA PRO A 1056 -24.00 -4.14 10.38
C PRO A 1056 -23.87 -5.36 11.30
N MET A 1057 -22.73 -5.49 11.99
CA MET A 1057 -22.49 -6.54 12.95
C MET A 1057 -21.74 -6.01 14.18
N VAL A 1058 -22.31 -6.24 15.37
CA VAL A 1058 -21.64 -5.97 16.66
C VAL A 1058 -21.23 -7.27 17.34
N PHE A 1059 -22.09 -8.28 17.35
CA PHE A 1059 -21.81 -9.63 17.85
C PHE A 1059 -22.43 -10.67 16.93
N GLY A 1060 -21.70 -11.76 16.69
CA GLY A 1060 -22.21 -12.99 16.10
C GLY A 1060 -22.97 -13.83 17.13
N LYS A 1061 -23.60 -14.90 16.64
CA LYS A 1061 -24.53 -15.73 17.41
C LYS A 1061 -23.88 -16.43 18.61
N ASN A 1062 -22.62 -16.83 18.48
CA ASN A 1062 -21.89 -17.64 19.46
C ASN A 1062 -20.88 -16.84 20.28
N ASP A 1063 -20.79 -15.52 20.08
CA ASP A 1063 -19.82 -14.69 20.76
C ASP A 1063 -20.10 -14.56 22.27
N LYS A 1064 -19.08 -14.16 23.02
CA LYS A 1064 -19.15 -14.03 24.48
C LYS A 1064 -20.20 -13.02 24.90
N LYS A 1065 -21.00 -13.38 25.91
CA LYS A 1065 -21.97 -12.45 26.53
C LYS A 1065 -21.23 -11.43 27.37
N ILE A 1066 -21.56 -10.14 27.20
CA ILE A 1066 -20.96 -9.04 27.95
C ILE A 1066 -21.72 -8.70 29.24
N LYS A 1067 -21.01 -8.15 30.23
CA LYS A 1067 -21.58 -7.64 31.48
C LYS A 1067 -22.29 -6.30 31.25
N GLY A 1068 -23.52 -6.15 31.77
CA GLY A 1068 -24.20 -4.84 31.90
C GLY A 1068 -24.77 -4.21 30.61
N GLY A 1069 -25.00 -4.98 29.54
CA GLY A 1069 -25.47 -4.45 28.25
C GLY A 1069 -26.99 -4.39 28.10
N VAL A 1070 -27.64 -3.27 28.45
CA VAL A 1070 -29.09 -3.08 28.17
C VAL A 1070 -29.46 -1.73 27.53
N ASP A 1071 -28.51 -0.83 27.27
CA ASP A 1071 -28.76 0.45 26.56
C ASP A 1071 -27.48 0.94 25.88
N SER A 1072 -27.20 0.47 24.66
CA SER A 1072 -25.98 0.83 23.90
C SER A 1072 -26.33 1.41 22.54
N LEU A 1073 -25.65 2.50 22.17
CA LEU A 1073 -25.77 3.14 20.87
C LEU A 1073 -24.92 2.39 19.84
N VAL A 1074 -25.53 1.91 18.76
CA VAL A 1074 -24.82 1.23 17.65
C VAL A 1074 -24.48 2.24 16.56
N LEU A 1075 -23.20 2.35 16.22
CA LEU A 1075 -22.69 3.30 15.24
C LEU A 1075 -21.76 2.62 14.25
N ARG A 1076 -21.75 3.11 13.01
CA ARG A 1076 -20.69 2.79 12.05
C ARG A 1076 -19.37 3.40 12.54
N TYR A 1077 -18.32 2.59 12.56
CA TYR A 1077 -17.03 2.95 13.14
C TYR A 1077 -16.01 3.27 12.05
N LEU A 1078 -15.77 4.56 11.81
CA LEU A 1078 -14.78 5.01 10.84
C LEU A 1078 -13.49 5.46 11.53
N THR A 1079 -12.38 5.27 10.81
CA THR A 1079 -11.02 5.53 11.32
C THR A 1079 -10.21 6.39 10.34
N PRO A 1080 -10.65 7.61 10.02
CA PRO A 1080 -9.88 8.54 9.18
C PRO A 1080 -8.58 8.95 9.88
N HIS A 1081 -7.54 9.37 9.14
CA HIS A 1081 -6.27 9.79 9.76
C HIS A 1081 -6.41 11.13 10.50
N GLY A 1082 -5.73 11.24 11.65
CA GLY A 1082 -5.87 12.37 12.58
C GLY A 1082 -5.03 13.61 12.26
N LYS A 1083 -5.38 14.71 12.93
CA LYS A 1083 -4.68 16.01 12.82
C LYS A 1083 -3.44 16.12 13.70
N TRP A 1084 -3.47 15.45 14.85
CA TRP A 1084 -2.53 15.63 15.97
C TRP A 1084 -1.46 14.54 16.01
N ASN A 1085 -1.40 13.73 14.97
CA ASN A 1085 -0.57 12.55 14.89
C ASN A 1085 -0.40 12.16 13.42
N ILE A 1086 0.69 11.48 13.09
CA ILE A 1086 0.82 10.74 11.84
C ILE A 1086 0.84 9.27 12.22
N HIS A 1087 -0.27 8.58 11.99
CA HIS A 1087 -0.51 7.26 12.58
C HIS A 1087 -0.31 7.33 14.10
N SER A 1088 0.36 6.38 14.73
CA SER A 1088 0.67 6.49 16.17
C SER A 1088 1.84 7.43 16.48
N THR A 1089 2.64 7.84 15.48
CA THR A 1089 3.75 8.78 15.71
C THR A 1089 3.20 10.16 16.00
N TYR A 1090 3.80 10.86 16.96
CA TYR A 1090 3.35 12.14 17.52
C TYR A 1090 2.11 12.07 18.43
N GLN A 1091 1.38 10.95 18.48
CA GLN A 1091 0.23 10.84 19.40
C GLN A 1091 0.65 10.92 20.88
N ASP A 1092 1.86 10.44 21.18
CA ASP A 1092 2.51 10.45 22.50
C ASP A 1092 3.38 11.70 22.73
N ASN A 1093 3.43 12.62 21.76
CA ASN A 1093 4.18 13.88 21.88
C ASN A 1093 3.41 14.87 22.75
N GLN A 1094 4.08 15.39 23.80
CA GLN A 1094 3.45 16.31 24.75
C GLN A 1094 2.80 17.54 24.10
N HIS A 1095 3.41 18.10 23.05
CA HIS A 1095 2.85 19.27 22.37
C HIS A 1095 1.55 18.91 21.64
N MET A 1096 1.53 17.79 20.91
CA MET A 1096 0.33 17.33 20.20
C MET A 1096 -0.81 16.96 21.16
N LEU A 1097 -0.50 16.26 22.25
CA LEU A 1097 -1.45 15.95 23.32
C LEU A 1097 -2.08 17.24 23.89
N THR A 1098 -1.26 18.27 24.09
CA THR A 1098 -1.70 19.57 24.64
C THR A 1098 -2.55 20.37 23.66
N LEU A 1099 -2.30 20.27 22.35
CA LEU A 1099 -3.06 21.00 21.33
C LEU A 1099 -4.51 20.50 21.15
N PHE A 1100 -4.86 19.35 21.74
CA PHE A 1100 -6.22 18.82 21.70
C PHE A 1100 -6.70 18.33 23.08
N ARG A 1101 -6.94 17.02 23.24
CA ARG A 1101 -7.59 16.46 24.42
C ARG A 1101 -6.70 15.50 25.22
N GLY A 1102 -5.40 15.44 24.98
CA GLY A 1102 -4.45 14.75 25.85
C GLY A 1102 -4.58 13.22 25.93
N GLY A 1103 -5.25 12.54 25.00
CA GLY A 1103 -5.35 11.09 24.97
C GLY A 1103 -6.35 10.58 23.94
N PRO A 1104 -6.69 9.27 23.96
CA PRO A 1104 -7.65 8.68 23.04
C PRO A 1104 -9.05 9.29 23.09
N THR A 1105 -9.61 9.55 21.91
CA THR A 1105 -10.90 10.20 21.70
C THR A 1105 -11.68 9.60 20.54
N VAL A 1106 -13.00 9.63 20.65
CA VAL A 1106 -13.96 9.23 19.61
C VAL A 1106 -14.97 10.35 19.37
N TRP A 1107 -15.26 10.65 18.11
CA TRP A 1107 -16.17 11.73 17.71
C TRP A 1107 -17.56 11.18 17.42
N ILE A 1108 -18.59 11.83 17.95
CA ILE A 1108 -19.98 11.40 17.86
C ILE A 1108 -20.87 12.61 17.51
N ASN A 1109 -21.94 12.36 16.75
CA ASN A 1109 -23.00 13.32 16.50
C ASN A 1109 -23.64 13.82 17.80
N ASN A 1110 -23.99 15.11 17.84
CA ASN A 1110 -24.57 15.76 19.02
C ASN A 1110 -25.99 15.28 19.39
N GLU A 1111 -26.79 14.86 18.42
CA GLU A 1111 -28.12 14.32 18.67
C GLU A 1111 -28.06 12.87 19.15
N ASP A 1112 -27.22 12.04 18.53
CA ASP A 1112 -27.02 10.65 18.96
C ASP A 1112 -26.40 10.59 20.37
N ALA A 1113 -25.42 11.46 20.65
CA ALA A 1113 -24.84 11.57 21.99
C ALA A 1113 -25.88 12.00 23.04
N LYS A 1114 -26.70 13.01 22.73
CA LYS A 1114 -27.77 13.48 23.63
C LYS A 1114 -28.85 12.41 23.87
N ALA A 1115 -29.18 11.60 22.86
CA ALA A 1115 -30.17 10.54 22.97
C ALA A 1115 -29.72 9.40 23.92
N HIS A 1116 -28.42 9.26 24.17
CA HIS A 1116 -27.84 8.22 25.02
C HIS A 1116 -27.05 8.77 26.23
N ASP A 1117 -27.36 9.99 26.69
CA ASP A 1117 -26.72 10.64 27.86
C ASP A 1117 -25.18 10.71 27.79
N ILE A 1118 -24.62 10.87 26.59
CA ILE A 1118 -23.18 11.03 26.37
C ILE A 1118 -22.83 12.52 26.34
N ASP A 1119 -22.21 12.99 27.43
CA ASP A 1119 -21.65 14.33 27.50
C ASP A 1119 -20.33 14.45 26.73
N ASP A 1120 -19.99 15.67 26.30
CA ASP A 1120 -18.67 15.93 25.72
C ASP A 1120 -17.56 15.60 26.72
N ASN A 1121 -16.52 14.93 26.26
CA ASN A 1121 -15.38 14.44 27.05
C ASN A 1121 -15.71 13.34 28.09
N ALA A 1122 -16.92 12.77 28.10
CA ALA A 1122 -17.25 11.59 28.90
C ALA A 1122 -16.42 10.37 28.47
N TRP A 1123 -16.08 9.50 29.43
CA TRP A 1123 -15.43 8.22 29.16
C TRP A 1123 -16.41 7.21 28.59
N LEU A 1124 -16.01 6.55 27.52
CA LEU A 1124 -16.82 5.59 26.77
C LEU A 1124 -16.09 4.26 26.63
N GLU A 1125 -16.87 3.18 26.67
CA GLU A 1125 -16.48 1.90 26.08
C GLU A 1125 -17.09 1.80 24.67
N VAL A 1126 -16.23 1.49 23.70
CA VAL A 1126 -16.56 1.28 22.30
C VAL A 1126 -16.15 -0.14 21.95
N TYR A 1127 -17.11 -1.00 21.62
CA TYR A 1127 -16.84 -2.43 21.53
C TYR A 1127 -17.68 -3.13 20.46
N ASN A 1128 -17.14 -4.24 19.99
CA ASN A 1128 -17.86 -5.28 19.27
C ASN A 1128 -17.21 -6.63 19.61
N ARG A 1129 -17.54 -7.68 18.88
CA ARG A 1129 -16.96 -9.01 19.02
C ARG A 1129 -15.43 -9.06 18.97
N ASN A 1130 -14.79 -8.18 18.20
CA ASN A 1130 -13.35 -8.26 17.98
C ASN A 1130 -12.57 -7.74 19.20
N GLY A 1131 -13.13 -6.77 19.92
CA GLY A 1131 -12.48 -6.21 21.11
C GLY A 1131 -13.11 -4.91 21.60
N VAL A 1132 -12.45 -4.31 22.60
CA VAL A 1132 -12.95 -3.14 23.34
C VAL A 1132 -11.93 -2.01 23.33
N VAL A 1133 -12.41 -0.78 23.12
CA VAL A 1133 -11.67 0.48 23.23
C VAL A 1133 -12.27 1.32 24.35
N THR A 1134 -11.40 1.94 25.14
CA THR A 1134 -11.80 2.99 26.10
C THR A 1134 -11.28 4.34 25.64
N ALA A 1135 -12.16 5.31 25.44
CA ALA A 1135 -11.79 6.64 24.93
C ALA A 1135 -12.76 7.71 25.43
N ARG A 1136 -12.40 8.99 25.26
CA ARG A 1136 -13.29 10.11 25.59
C ARG A 1136 -14.10 10.61 24.40
N ALA A 1137 -15.35 10.97 24.64
CA ALA A 1137 -16.23 11.51 23.62
C ALA A 1137 -15.77 12.89 23.13
N VAL A 1138 -15.94 13.16 21.84
CA VAL A 1138 -15.90 14.49 21.22
C VAL A 1138 -17.24 14.69 20.52
N VAL A 1139 -18.13 15.43 21.17
CA VAL A 1139 -19.48 15.63 20.68
C VAL A 1139 -19.51 16.81 19.71
N SER A 1140 -19.93 16.58 18.47
CA SER A 1140 -19.88 17.62 17.43
C SER A 1140 -21.02 17.53 16.42
N HIS A 1141 -21.55 18.68 16.03
CA HIS A 1141 -22.59 18.80 14.98
C HIS A 1141 -22.07 18.51 13.57
N ARG A 1142 -20.75 18.52 13.35
CA ARG A 1142 -20.16 18.19 12.05
C ARG A 1142 -20.29 16.71 11.69
N MET A 1143 -20.50 15.86 12.69
CA MET A 1143 -20.58 14.42 12.53
C MET A 1143 -21.96 14.02 12.02
N PRO A 1144 -22.06 13.18 10.98
CA PRO A 1144 -23.35 12.64 10.54
C PRO A 1144 -23.93 11.69 11.59
N ARG A 1145 -25.26 11.57 11.63
CA ARG A 1145 -25.95 10.64 12.53
C ARG A 1145 -25.61 9.18 12.19
N GLY A 1146 -25.61 8.30 13.18
CA GLY A 1146 -25.32 6.87 13.02
C GLY A 1146 -23.84 6.55 12.77
N THR A 1147 -22.94 7.53 12.88
CA THR A 1147 -21.50 7.38 12.59
C THR A 1147 -20.63 7.87 13.73
N MET A 1148 -19.54 7.16 14.00
CA MET A 1148 -18.49 7.51 14.95
C MET A 1148 -17.13 7.55 14.26
N PHE A 1149 -16.29 8.55 14.58
CA PHE A 1149 -14.88 8.55 14.16
C PHE A 1149 -13.93 8.32 15.34
N MET A 1150 -13.05 7.32 15.23
CA MET A 1150 -11.82 7.27 16.03
C MET A 1150 -10.65 7.56 15.10
N TYR A 1151 -10.08 8.77 15.18
CA TYR A 1151 -8.99 9.14 14.28
C TYR A 1151 -7.80 8.18 14.41
N HIS A 1152 -7.28 7.73 13.27
CA HIS A 1152 -6.16 6.81 13.13
C HIS A 1152 -4.81 7.54 13.36
N ALA A 1153 -3.84 6.98 14.10
CA ALA A 1153 -3.95 5.89 15.08
C ALA A 1153 -3.75 6.47 16.48
N GLN A 1154 -4.64 6.12 17.40
CA GLN A 1154 -4.51 6.46 18.81
C GLN A 1154 -4.00 5.22 19.55
N ASP A 1155 -2.74 5.30 20.01
CA ASP A 1155 -2.03 4.22 20.71
C ASP A 1155 -2.64 4.01 22.13
N LYS A 1156 -2.42 2.83 22.72
CA LYS A 1156 -3.03 2.37 23.98
C LYS A 1156 -2.16 2.55 25.24
N HIS A 1157 -1.05 3.28 25.15
CA HIS A 1157 -0.11 3.46 26.27
C HIS A 1157 -0.24 4.79 27.03
N ILE A 1158 -1.02 5.76 26.53
CA ILE A 1158 -1.26 7.06 27.19
C ILE A 1158 -2.76 7.24 27.46
N GLN A 1159 -3.13 7.50 28.72
CA GLN A 1159 -4.49 7.91 29.11
C GLN A 1159 -5.57 6.92 28.64
N VAL A 1160 -5.34 5.63 28.89
CA VAL A 1160 -6.29 4.55 28.55
C VAL A 1160 -6.65 3.82 29.84
N PRO A 1161 -7.90 3.90 30.34
CA PRO A 1161 -8.31 3.16 31.52
C PRO A 1161 -8.54 1.66 31.22
N GLY A 1162 -8.87 0.89 32.26
CA GLY A 1162 -9.39 -0.46 32.16
C GLY A 1162 -10.80 -0.48 31.58
N SER A 1163 -11.16 -1.60 30.97
CA SER A 1163 -12.49 -1.93 30.46
C SER A 1163 -13.23 -2.81 31.48
N GLU A 1164 -14.46 -2.46 31.82
CA GLU A 1164 -15.37 -3.24 32.67
C GLU A 1164 -15.87 -4.51 31.93
N ILE A 1165 -15.75 -4.54 30.61
CA ILE A 1165 -16.14 -5.69 29.77
C ILE A 1165 -15.08 -6.79 29.84
N THR A 1166 -13.80 -6.41 29.78
CA THR A 1166 -12.68 -7.35 29.63
C THR A 1166 -11.83 -7.50 30.89
N ASP A 1167 -12.03 -6.64 31.90
CA ASP A 1167 -11.20 -6.56 33.12
C ASP A 1167 -9.70 -6.34 32.77
N THR A 1168 -9.42 -5.73 31.61
CA THR A 1168 -8.08 -5.44 31.07
C THR A 1168 -8.00 -4.00 30.55
N ARG A 1169 -6.78 -3.51 30.27
CA ARG A 1169 -6.55 -2.20 29.64
C ARG A 1169 -7.30 -2.12 28.30
N GLY A 1170 -7.99 -1.00 28.04
CA GLY A 1170 -8.62 -0.75 26.74
C GLY A 1170 -7.66 -0.94 25.55
N GLY A 1171 -8.19 -1.45 24.45
CA GLY A 1171 -7.47 -1.64 23.20
C GLY A 1171 -7.21 -0.34 22.43
N SER A 1172 -6.45 -0.44 21.34
CA SER A 1172 -6.32 0.65 20.36
C SER A 1172 -7.52 0.68 19.41
N HIS A 1173 -7.57 1.67 18.52
CA HIS A 1173 -8.61 1.79 17.51
C HIS A 1173 -8.84 0.54 16.62
N ASN A 1174 -7.89 -0.42 16.56
CA ASN A 1174 -8.03 -1.68 15.83
C ASN A 1174 -8.45 -2.88 16.70
N ALA A 1175 -8.70 -2.70 17.99
CA ALA A 1175 -9.29 -3.76 18.80
C ALA A 1175 -10.68 -4.16 18.28
N PRO A 1176 -11.55 -3.23 17.82
CA PRO A 1176 -12.84 -3.59 17.24
C PRO A 1176 -12.80 -3.97 15.75
N THR A 1177 -11.63 -3.98 15.10
CA THR A 1177 -11.56 -4.32 13.66
C THR A 1177 -11.17 -5.77 13.45
N ARG A 1178 -11.38 -6.31 12.25
CA ARG A 1178 -10.75 -7.56 11.79
C ARG A 1178 -10.33 -7.47 10.33
N ILE A 1179 -9.54 -8.42 9.87
CA ILE A 1179 -9.20 -8.60 8.46
C ILE A 1179 -10.39 -9.24 7.76
N HIS A 1180 -10.80 -8.65 6.63
CA HIS A 1180 -11.80 -9.19 5.71
C HIS A 1180 -11.14 -9.45 4.36
N MET A 1181 -11.26 -10.67 3.85
CA MET A 1181 -10.58 -11.10 2.63
C MET A 1181 -11.56 -11.12 1.45
N LYS A 1182 -11.18 -10.53 0.32
CA LYS A 1182 -12.00 -10.46 -0.89
C LYS A 1182 -11.40 -11.32 -2.01
N PRO A 1183 -12.14 -12.31 -2.57
CA PRO A 1183 -11.62 -13.22 -3.60
C PRO A 1183 -11.07 -12.53 -4.86
N THR A 1184 -11.67 -11.43 -5.32
CA THR A 1184 -11.19 -10.67 -6.49
C THR A 1184 -9.78 -10.06 -6.31
N GLN A 1185 -9.33 -9.92 -5.06
CA GLN A 1185 -8.00 -9.41 -4.71
C GLN A 1185 -6.95 -10.53 -4.59
N MET A 1186 -7.34 -11.80 -4.82
CA MET A 1186 -6.44 -12.96 -4.78
C MET A 1186 -6.09 -13.52 -6.16
N VAL A 1187 -6.72 -12.98 -7.21
CA VAL A 1187 -6.45 -13.35 -8.60
C VAL A 1187 -4.99 -13.06 -8.97
N GLY A 1188 -4.36 -13.97 -9.71
CA GLY A 1188 -2.98 -13.86 -10.17
C GLY A 1188 -2.74 -14.59 -11.49
N GLY A 1189 -1.57 -14.39 -12.11
CA GLY A 1189 -1.21 -15.03 -13.37
C GLY A 1189 -2.11 -14.64 -14.55
N TYR A 1190 -2.71 -13.45 -14.51
CA TYR A 1190 -3.66 -12.98 -15.50
C TYR A 1190 -3.41 -11.52 -15.91
N ALA A 1191 -2.40 -11.30 -16.74
CA ALA A 1191 -1.97 -9.99 -17.22
C ALA A 1191 -1.78 -9.00 -16.04
N GLN A 1192 -2.53 -7.90 -16.01
CA GLN A 1192 -2.47 -6.92 -14.93
C GLN A 1192 -2.87 -7.47 -13.55
N LEU A 1193 -3.63 -8.57 -13.50
CA LEU A 1193 -3.99 -9.27 -12.28
C LEU A 1193 -2.95 -10.37 -12.03
N SER A 1194 -1.73 -9.94 -11.73
CA SER A 1194 -0.59 -10.80 -11.38
C SER A 1194 0.14 -10.18 -10.19
N TYR A 1195 0.88 -10.99 -9.43
CA TYR A 1195 1.46 -10.49 -8.19
C TYR A 1195 2.69 -9.61 -8.43
N GLY A 1196 2.84 -8.61 -7.56
CA GLY A 1196 4.10 -7.91 -7.34
C GLY A 1196 4.11 -7.42 -5.90
N PHE A 1197 5.29 -7.27 -5.30
CA PHE A 1197 5.38 -6.84 -3.91
C PHE A 1197 4.78 -5.44 -3.73
N ASN A 1198 3.72 -5.33 -2.93
CA ASN A 1198 2.84 -4.16 -2.77
C ASN A 1198 1.97 -3.81 -4.00
N TYR A 1199 2.11 -4.50 -5.14
CA TYR A 1199 1.36 -4.20 -6.38
C TYR A 1199 -0.07 -4.76 -6.35
N TYR A 1200 -0.26 -6.01 -5.95
CA TYR A 1200 -1.57 -6.64 -5.88
C TYR A 1200 -1.66 -7.64 -4.73
N GLY A 1201 -2.85 -7.79 -4.16
CA GLY A 1201 -3.14 -8.69 -3.05
C GLY A 1201 -4.31 -8.17 -2.19
N PRO A 1202 -4.83 -9.02 -1.28
CA PRO A 1202 -5.89 -8.63 -0.35
C PRO A 1202 -5.51 -7.42 0.50
N ILE A 1203 -6.45 -6.50 0.72
CA ILE A 1203 -6.19 -5.25 1.46
C ILE A 1203 -6.77 -5.27 2.88
N GLY A 1204 -6.11 -4.58 3.81
CA GLY A 1204 -6.55 -4.43 5.21
C GLY A 1204 -7.67 -3.41 5.41
N ASN A 1205 -8.81 -3.62 4.74
CA ASN A 1205 -10.02 -2.77 4.83
C ASN A 1205 -10.65 -2.81 6.24
N GLN A 1206 -11.33 -1.73 6.65
CA GLN A 1206 -11.82 -1.58 8.03
C GLN A 1206 -12.97 -0.56 8.24
N ARG A 1207 -13.57 -0.01 7.19
CA ARG A 1207 -14.59 1.08 7.32
C ARG A 1207 -16.03 0.58 7.38
N ASP A 1208 -16.22 -0.70 7.09
CA ASP A 1208 -17.51 -1.37 7.14
C ASP A 1208 -17.96 -1.69 8.59
N GLU A 1209 -17.03 -1.63 9.54
CA GLU A 1209 -17.22 -2.03 10.95
C GLU A 1209 -18.31 -1.25 11.68
N TYR A 1210 -18.98 -1.94 12.61
CA TYR A 1210 -19.94 -1.38 13.55
C TYR A 1210 -19.52 -1.67 14.99
N VAL A 1211 -19.83 -0.73 15.88
CA VAL A 1211 -19.54 -0.81 17.31
C VAL A 1211 -20.75 -0.42 18.12
N ALA A 1212 -20.92 -1.07 19.27
CA ALA A 1212 -21.75 -0.59 20.35
C ALA A 1212 -20.96 0.38 21.23
N VAL A 1213 -21.63 1.42 21.71
CA VAL A 1213 -21.06 2.50 22.50
C VAL A 1213 -21.88 2.69 23.76
N ARG A 1214 -21.19 2.80 24.89
CA ARG A 1214 -21.82 3.16 26.18
C ARG A 1214 -20.91 4.06 27.01
N LYS A 1215 -21.53 4.89 27.86
CA LYS A 1215 -20.85 5.67 28.89
C LYS A 1215 -20.29 4.74 29.96
N MET A 1216 -19.03 4.92 30.34
CA MET A 1216 -18.43 4.20 31.47
C MET A 1216 -19.05 4.68 32.78
N LYS A 1217 -19.32 3.74 33.70
CA LYS A 1217 -19.85 4.06 35.03
C LYS A 1217 -18.74 4.45 35.98
N GLU A 1218 -17.71 3.61 36.08
CA GLU A 1218 -16.50 3.88 36.84
C GLU A 1218 -15.28 3.85 35.89
N VAL A 1219 -14.23 4.59 36.26
CA VAL A 1219 -12.98 4.65 35.50
C VAL A 1219 -11.89 4.06 36.37
N ASP A 1220 -11.67 2.76 36.22
CA ASP A 1220 -10.58 2.04 36.87
C ASP A 1220 -9.31 2.13 36.00
N TRP A 1221 -8.17 2.45 36.61
CA TRP A 1221 -6.89 2.52 35.92
C TRP A 1221 -6.11 1.21 35.94
N LEU A 1222 -6.55 0.18 36.69
CA LEU A 1222 -5.87 -1.10 36.84
C LEU A 1222 -4.40 -0.92 37.28
N GLU A 1223 -4.17 0.01 38.21
CA GLU A 1223 -2.84 0.38 38.74
C GLU A 1223 -2.64 -0.02 40.22
N ASP A 1224 -3.68 -0.59 40.84
CA ASP A 1224 -3.68 -1.05 42.24
C ASP A 1224 -3.02 -2.42 42.46
#